data_AF-A0A411YCF0-F1
#
_entry.id   AF-A0A411YCF0-F1
#
_cell.length_a   1.000
_cell.length_b   1.000
_cell.length_c   1.000
_cell.angle_alpha   90.00
_cell.angle_beta   90.00
_cell.angle_gamma   90.00
#
_symmetry.space_group_name_H-M   'P 1'
#
loop_
_entity.id
_entity.type
_entity.pdbx_description
1 polymer ?
#
loop_
_entity_poly.entity_id
_entity_poly.type
_entity_poly.pdbx_seq_one_letter_code
_entity_poly.pdbx_strand_id
1 'polypeptide(L)'
;MGRQRTGQIRQRGNSWVGAVPCGPSGRERSASFSREEDCRRWVQASLEALDASRAVPDPELFRHPSSPVVSQGGASDGEDTTTDPLFATLAREWWTEYYEELEHGGPGRAQDVLLSLENHLVPFFASWRASDFEVGPGSQARAHCKQLLKQLAGRTPERPTSTSPSPDPAEADAGSAEQGAVVTVERAIELTGTSRSTVMRARRAGRLPNADVEPGPKGRLMIPVDDLAQAGLLAGQKPHKALQQPTSAAVLWVLQRVLAFMRSNGYLRSDPTEGLKPMAPRDAAARTRSSSPKAKPLTLWQCRRIAAHLHPVYQLVFWLQRLLGLRVSEAFGFFVRDVVDGGADGIVAAGAQGGRPFLVRDEHGDVVAVRHKKDAKNETSNRLLAVPTTLMRLIRLVIEAYHMDPATGEIAYDAPLIPGMKDYWKPDQQGYRTALRNAGAAEGLSDLDGDDVRVRPHTLRKSFVTQLHGSELDDLLVRRLAGHSAGTDVHERVYVLSDPSLEPLRRAAAELDDAVVQEVGSVLVPTTKRPQFDHSNPLAGQREYSEVVLARAYADEGEDDPLCGTERVAEELDLAPTTARRWMREGRVPTVEEPGRFGQTERFARLSEVRRVREQLHRARTLNDLADEVGRTYHQLYQMAQRLKLDLPRSGQRLVLDEESEAILRRELDRVAELHRRAMSAEQARRELGCVLSTVYLRVRRGELVVDPETDSSGAKFITRASVAAYLERESAPTAKANSVPLPEAVRLSGWSKTELLRLMYAGHLEAVRVGRRLQLSVDSLERWLNEDPSEATGGKARAAPR
;
A
#
# COMPACT_ATOMS: atom_id res chain seq x y z
N MET A 1 31.53 74.12 3.01
CA MET A 1 31.66 72.77 2.41
C MET A 1 30.28 72.12 2.40
N GLY A 2 29.69 71.89 1.24
CA GLY A 2 28.34 71.32 1.12
C GLY A 2 28.32 69.82 1.44
N ARG A 3 27.23 69.33 2.05
CA ARG A 3 26.97 67.90 2.29
C ARG A 3 27.12 67.12 0.97
N GLN A 4 27.89 66.03 0.97
CA GLN A 4 27.96 65.10 -0.17
C GLN A 4 26.54 64.59 -0.51
N ARG A 5 26.20 64.62 -1.80
CA ARG A 5 24.94 64.07 -2.29
C ARG A 5 25.05 62.54 -2.29
N THR A 6 24.14 61.85 -1.61
CA THR A 6 24.10 60.38 -1.57
C THR A 6 22.89 59.88 -2.35
N GLY A 7 23.11 58.93 -3.25
CA GLY A 7 22.02 58.20 -3.94
C GLY A 7 21.49 57.05 -3.08
N GLN A 8 20.25 56.62 -3.34
CA GLN A 8 19.62 55.50 -2.66
C GLN A 8 19.35 54.37 -3.63
N ILE A 9 19.58 53.12 -3.18
CA ILE A 9 19.26 51.91 -3.93
C ILE A 9 18.35 51.07 -3.04
N ARG A 10 17.19 50.67 -3.55
CA ARG A 10 16.21 49.85 -2.82
C ARG A 10 15.69 48.72 -3.70
N GLN A 11 15.55 47.52 -3.13
CA GLN A 11 14.90 46.41 -3.81
C GLN A 11 13.37 46.53 -3.68
N ARG A 12 12.64 46.44 -4.81
CA ARG A 12 11.17 46.39 -4.86
C ARG A 12 10.75 45.20 -5.74
N GLY A 13 10.33 44.11 -5.09
CA GLY A 13 9.97 42.87 -5.78
C GLY A 13 11.17 42.29 -6.55
N ASN A 14 10.98 41.95 -7.82
CA ASN A 14 12.04 41.43 -8.70
C ASN A 14 12.84 42.56 -9.41
N SER A 15 12.83 43.79 -8.88
CA SER A 15 13.50 44.94 -9.49
C SER A 15 14.23 45.79 -8.46
N TRP A 16 15.24 46.51 -8.91
CA TRP A 16 16.05 47.45 -8.12
C TRP A 16 15.71 48.87 -8.52
N VAL A 17 15.42 49.74 -7.55
CA VAL A 17 15.11 51.14 -7.79
C VAL A 17 16.25 51.99 -7.25
N GLY A 18 16.87 52.75 -8.15
CA GLY A 18 17.88 53.75 -7.83
C GLY A 18 17.26 55.13 -7.80
N ALA A 19 17.70 56.00 -6.90
CA ALA A 19 17.16 57.33 -6.74
C ALA A 19 18.24 58.35 -6.36
N VAL A 20 18.24 59.51 -7.03
CA VAL A 20 19.27 60.57 -6.88
C VAL A 20 18.64 61.97 -6.78
N PRO A 21 19.18 62.88 -5.95
CA PRO A 21 18.64 64.22 -5.76
C PRO A 21 19.05 65.17 -6.90
N CYS A 22 18.09 65.69 -7.67
CA CYS A 22 18.33 66.47 -8.90
C CYS A 22 18.18 67.99 -8.77
N GLY A 23 18.18 68.56 -7.56
CA GLY A 23 18.16 70.02 -7.38
C GLY A 23 18.03 70.49 -5.93
N PRO A 24 18.17 71.80 -5.68
CA PRO A 24 18.08 72.41 -4.35
C PRO A 24 16.68 72.29 -3.71
N SER A 25 15.66 71.94 -4.48
CA SER A 25 14.27 71.74 -4.03
C SER A 25 13.96 70.32 -3.54
N GLY A 26 14.95 69.43 -3.43
CA GLY A 26 14.74 68.06 -2.94
C GLY A 26 14.02 67.12 -3.92
N ARG A 27 13.84 67.51 -5.19
CA ARG A 27 13.29 66.63 -6.23
C ARG A 27 14.26 65.48 -6.52
N GLU A 28 13.76 64.26 -6.36
CA GLU A 28 14.51 63.03 -6.60
C GLU A 28 14.12 62.43 -7.96
N ARG A 29 15.12 62.08 -8.78
CA ARG A 29 14.90 61.30 -10.00
C ARG A 29 15.15 59.84 -9.64
N SER A 30 14.16 58.99 -9.89
CA SER A 30 14.25 57.56 -9.65
C SER A 30 14.06 56.76 -10.93
N ALA A 31 14.70 55.60 -11.00
CA ALA A 31 14.60 54.65 -12.10
C ALA A 31 14.67 53.21 -11.58
N SER A 32 13.91 52.31 -12.22
CA SER A 32 13.94 50.87 -11.95
C SER A 32 14.84 50.12 -12.93
N PHE A 33 15.46 49.04 -12.44
CA PHE A 33 16.40 48.17 -13.13
C PHE A 33 16.11 46.71 -12.77
N SER A 34 16.40 45.77 -13.68
CA SER A 34 16.24 44.33 -13.43
C SER A 34 17.42 43.72 -12.65
N ARG A 35 18.59 44.39 -12.63
CA ARG A 35 19.80 43.98 -11.91
C ARG A 35 20.27 45.07 -10.94
N GLU A 36 20.83 44.65 -9.81
CA GLU A 36 21.36 45.57 -8.78
C GLU A 36 22.57 46.36 -9.31
N GLU A 37 23.41 45.71 -10.11
CA GLU A 37 24.64 46.29 -10.65
C GLU A 37 24.37 47.44 -11.63
N ASP A 38 23.41 47.26 -12.54
CA ASP A 38 22.96 48.29 -13.48
C ASP A 38 22.39 49.51 -12.74
N CYS A 39 21.61 49.25 -11.69
CA CYS A 39 21.08 50.27 -10.79
C CYS A 39 22.20 51.05 -10.10
N ARG A 40 23.20 50.34 -9.56
CA ARG A 40 24.35 50.94 -8.88
C ARG A 40 25.19 51.78 -9.84
N ARG A 41 25.46 51.29 -11.06
CA ARG A 41 26.18 52.01 -12.11
C ARG A 41 25.46 53.29 -12.51
N TRP A 42 24.15 53.25 -12.71
CA TRP A 42 23.37 54.45 -13.03
C TRP A 42 23.37 55.45 -11.88
N VAL A 43 23.17 55.02 -10.63
CA VAL A 43 23.19 55.90 -9.45
C VAL A 43 24.55 56.59 -9.31
N GLN A 44 25.66 55.84 -9.47
CA GLN A 44 27.00 56.41 -9.41
C GLN A 44 27.26 57.42 -10.54
N ALA A 45 26.98 57.05 -11.80
CA ALA A 45 27.15 57.94 -12.94
C ALA A 45 26.27 59.21 -12.82
N SER A 46 25.11 59.09 -12.17
CA SER A 46 24.20 60.19 -11.92
C SER A 46 24.72 61.15 -10.86
N LEU A 47 25.36 60.65 -9.79
CA LEU A 47 26.00 61.48 -8.78
C LEU A 47 27.23 62.21 -9.36
N GLU A 48 28.06 61.51 -10.13
CA GLU A 48 29.22 62.10 -10.83
C GLU A 48 28.80 63.19 -11.84
N ALA A 49 27.71 62.97 -12.59
CA ALA A 49 27.15 63.99 -13.48
C ALA A 49 26.66 65.21 -12.70
N LEU A 50 25.98 65.01 -11.57
CA LEU A 50 25.47 66.08 -10.72
C LEU A 50 26.57 66.88 -10.01
N ASP A 51 27.66 66.25 -9.61
CA ASP A 51 28.84 66.90 -9.04
C ASP A 51 29.58 67.72 -10.11
N ALA A 52 29.59 67.24 -11.36
CA ALA A 52 30.09 67.98 -12.53
C ALA A 52 29.11 69.02 -13.10
N SER A 53 27.98 69.30 -12.43
CA SER A 53 26.92 70.21 -12.90
C SER A 53 26.34 69.85 -14.29
N ARG A 54 26.33 68.56 -14.64
CA ARG A 54 25.72 68.00 -15.86
C ARG A 54 24.36 67.36 -15.55
N ALA A 55 23.54 67.18 -16.59
CA ALA A 55 22.25 66.51 -16.47
C ALA A 55 22.42 65.03 -16.08
N VAL A 56 21.48 64.51 -15.29
CA VAL A 56 21.47 63.09 -14.91
C VAL A 56 21.29 62.22 -16.18
N PRO A 57 22.18 61.25 -16.40
CA PRO A 57 22.16 60.42 -17.61
C PRO A 57 20.88 59.57 -17.70
N ASP A 58 20.48 59.26 -18.93
CA ASP A 58 19.29 58.47 -19.21
C ASP A 58 19.42 57.05 -18.63
N PRO A 59 18.49 56.61 -17.74
CA PRO A 59 18.49 55.26 -17.19
C PRO A 59 18.52 54.14 -18.23
N GLU A 60 17.95 54.33 -19.42
CA GLU A 60 17.91 53.29 -20.46
C GLU A 60 19.31 52.87 -20.93
N LEU A 61 20.29 53.78 -20.89
CA LEU A 61 21.68 53.51 -21.26
C LEU A 61 22.38 52.51 -20.31
N PHE A 62 21.81 52.31 -19.13
CA PHE A 62 22.35 51.43 -18.10
C PHE A 62 21.53 50.15 -17.96
N ARG A 63 20.38 50.03 -18.66
CA ARG A 63 19.53 48.82 -18.66
C ARG A 63 20.01 47.73 -19.61
N HIS A 64 21.15 47.94 -20.27
CA HIS A 64 21.81 47.00 -21.15
C HIS A 64 23.29 46.89 -20.78
N PRO A 65 23.90 45.69 -20.79
CA PRO A 65 25.34 45.60 -20.88
C PRO A 65 25.72 46.06 -22.29
N SER A 66 26.12 47.31 -22.44
CA SER A 66 26.95 47.66 -23.60
C SER A 66 28.24 46.86 -23.46
N SER A 67 28.37 45.80 -24.26
CA SER A 67 29.66 45.19 -24.54
C SER A 67 30.66 46.29 -24.94
N PRO A 68 31.95 46.13 -24.62
CA PRO A 68 32.96 47.10 -25.01
C PRO A 68 32.90 47.29 -26.53
N VAL A 69 32.82 48.55 -26.93
CA VAL A 69 32.94 48.98 -28.33
C VAL A 69 34.34 48.56 -28.79
N VAL A 70 34.41 47.44 -29.50
CA VAL A 70 35.56 47.13 -30.34
C VAL A 70 35.62 48.22 -31.41
N SER A 71 36.78 48.85 -31.47
CA SER A 71 37.12 49.95 -32.34
C SER A 71 36.76 49.61 -33.79
N GLN A 72 36.00 50.49 -34.45
CA GLN A 72 35.88 50.47 -35.90
C GLN A 72 37.28 50.61 -36.52
N GLY A 73 37.72 49.56 -37.19
CA GLY A 73 38.89 49.56 -38.05
C GLY A 73 38.49 48.98 -39.40
N GLY A 74 38.52 49.83 -40.43
CA GLY A 74 38.68 49.42 -41.82
C GLY A 74 37.43 48.88 -42.51
N ALA A 75 36.81 49.72 -43.34
CA ALA A 75 36.07 49.25 -44.49
C ALA A 75 36.99 48.37 -45.36
N SER A 76 36.68 47.09 -45.46
CA SER A 76 37.06 46.26 -46.59
C SER A 76 35.81 45.55 -47.07
N ASP A 77 35.38 45.91 -48.28
CA ASP A 77 34.45 45.12 -49.07
C ASP A 77 35.04 43.72 -49.26
N GLY A 78 34.53 42.78 -48.47
CA GLY A 78 34.81 41.35 -48.56
C GLY A 78 33.57 40.64 -48.03
N GLU A 79 32.92 39.86 -48.89
CA GLU A 79 31.84 38.96 -48.52
C GLU A 79 32.30 37.98 -47.44
N ASP A 80 32.17 38.35 -46.17
CA ASP A 80 32.36 37.44 -45.06
C ASP A 80 31.05 36.69 -44.88
N THR A 81 30.96 35.53 -45.54
CA THR A 81 29.87 34.57 -45.41
C THR A 81 29.92 33.97 -44.01
N THR A 82 29.40 34.72 -43.02
CA THR A 82 29.16 34.20 -41.68
C THR A 82 28.14 33.07 -41.82
N THR A 83 28.64 31.84 -41.84
CA THR A 83 27.83 30.65 -42.13
C THR A 83 26.83 30.49 -40.98
N ASP A 84 25.54 30.67 -41.27
CA ASP A 84 24.46 30.54 -40.27
C ASP A 84 24.53 29.15 -39.60
N PRO A 85 24.91 29.06 -38.31
CA PRO A 85 25.28 27.80 -37.69
C PRO A 85 24.05 26.92 -37.43
N LEU A 86 24.25 25.60 -37.45
CA LEU A 86 23.21 24.64 -37.10
C LEU A 86 22.87 24.73 -35.60
N PHE A 87 21.61 24.51 -35.27
CA PHE A 87 21.14 24.41 -33.88
C PHE A 87 21.93 23.40 -33.07
N ALA A 88 22.27 22.25 -33.66
CA ALA A 88 23.04 21.21 -32.98
C ALA A 88 24.43 21.68 -32.55
N THR A 89 25.07 22.54 -33.36
CA THR A 89 26.37 23.13 -33.06
C THR A 89 26.24 24.10 -31.88
N LEU A 90 25.33 25.07 -31.99
CA LEU A 90 25.08 26.08 -30.94
C LEU A 90 24.62 25.46 -29.62
N ALA A 91 23.83 24.39 -29.67
CA ALA A 91 23.37 23.67 -28.48
C ALA A 91 24.51 22.95 -27.76
N ARG A 92 25.49 22.42 -28.50
CA ARG A 92 26.70 21.80 -27.94
C ARG A 92 27.66 22.85 -27.42
N GLU A 93 27.87 23.94 -28.14
CA GLU A 93 28.68 25.09 -27.69
C GLU A 93 28.13 25.66 -26.39
N TRP A 94 26.81 25.91 -26.31
CA TRP A 94 26.17 26.33 -25.06
C TRP A 94 26.45 25.33 -23.93
N TRP A 95 26.33 24.03 -24.22
CA TRP A 95 26.52 23.01 -23.20
C TRP A 95 27.97 22.96 -22.71
N THR A 96 28.95 23.03 -23.62
CA THR A 96 30.38 23.09 -23.31
C THR A 96 30.72 24.35 -22.53
N GLU A 97 30.32 25.54 -22.99
CA GLU A 97 30.57 26.78 -22.25
C GLU A 97 29.92 26.72 -20.85
N TYR A 98 28.65 26.33 -20.76
CA TYR A 98 27.92 26.38 -19.49
C TYR A 98 28.40 25.33 -18.49
N TYR A 99 28.62 24.07 -18.92
CA TYR A 99 28.92 22.95 -18.02
C TYR A 99 30.40 22.53 -17.99
N GLU A 100 31.14 22.70 -19.07
CA GLU A 100 32.55 22.33 -19.14
C GLU A 100 33.46 23.50 -18.75
N GLU A 101 33.25 24.68 -19.33
CA GLU A 101 34.12 25.84 -19.12
C GLU A 101 33.75 26.64 -17.86
N LEU A 102 32.46 26.93 -17.68
CA LEU A 102 31.94 27.69 -16.54
C LEU A 102 31.51 26.81 -15.36
N GLU A 103 31.64 25.48 -15.49
CA GLU A 103 31.35 24.47 -14.45
C GLU A 103 29.99 24.66 -13.73
N HIS A 104 28.95 25.10 -14.43
CA HIS A 104 27.66 25.37 -13.80
C HIS A 104 26.94 24.10 -13.37
N GLY A 105 27.17 23.69 -12.13
CA GLY A 105 26.58 22.51 -11.54
C GLY A 105 27.36 21.23 -11.86
N GLY A 106 27.09 20.16 -11.10
CA GLY A 106 27.93 18.96 -11.15
C GLY A 106 27.79 18.13 -12.44
N PRO A 107 28.78 17.25 -12.74
CA PRO A 107 28.85 16.47 -13.98
C PRO A 107 27.62 15.60 -14.28
N GLY A 108 26.98 15.04 -13.26
CA GLY A 108 25.74 14.28 -13.45
C GLY A 108 24.59 15.12 -14.02
N ARG A 109 24.49 16.41 -13.63
CA ARG A 109 23.51 17.33 -14.22
C ARG A 109 23.88 17.68 -15.66
N ALA A 110 25.16 17.89 -15.93
CA ALA A 110 25.65 18.14 -17.29
C ALA A 110 25.26 16.98 -18.22
N GLN A 111 25.47 15.73 -17.78
CA GLN A 111 25.08 14.53 -18.52
C GLN A 111 23.55 14.43 -18.72
N ASP A 112 22.74 14.68 -17.70
CA ASP A 112 21.26 14.67 -17.82
C ASP A 112 20.76 15.70 -18.84
N VAL A 113 21.39 16.88 -18.88
CA VAL A 113 21.06 17.94 -19.85
C VAL A 113 21.53 17.57 -21.25
N LEU A 114 22.73 17.00 -21.39
CA LEU A 114 23.25 16.51 -22.67
C LEU A 114 22.32 15.44 -23.26
N LEU A 115 21.90 14.47 -22.44
CA LEU A 115 20.92 13.46 -22.85
C LEU A 115 19.58 14.09 -23.26
N SER A 116 19.15 15.17 -22.61
CA SER A 116 17.94 15.90 -23.01
C SER A 116 18.11 16.60 -24.36
N LEU A 117 19.29 17.17 -24.63
CA LEU A 117 19.65 17.75 -25.93
C LEU A 117 19.63 16.67 -27.02
N GLU A 118 20.39 15.59 -26.83
CA GLU A 118 20.62 14.55 -27.83
C GLU A 118 19.38 13.69 -28.11
N ASN A 119 18.54 13.42 -27.11
CA ASN A 119 17.38 12.57 -27.30
C ASN A 119 16.13 13.32 -27.79
N HIS A 120 16.07 14.65 -27.62
CA HIS A 120 14.84 15.40 -27.84
C HIS A 120 14.99 16.65 -28.70
N LEU A 121 16.03 17.46 -28.49
CA LEU A 121 16.14 18.77 -29.13
C LEU A 121 16.94 18.71 -30.43
N VAL A 122 18.12 18.10 -30.41
CA VAL A 122 18.98 17.95 -31.59
C VAL A 122 18.29 17.15 -32.70
N PRO A 123 17.63 16.00 -32.44
CA PRO A 123 16.93 15.28 -33.50
C PRO A 123 15.71 16.04 -34.05
N PHE A 124 15.01 16.81 -33.20
CA PHE A 124 13.82 17.55 -33.62
C PHE A 124 14.17 18.76 -34.50
N PHE A 125 15.28 19.43 -34.19
CA PHE A 125 15.79 20.61 -34.90
C PHE A 125 17.01 20.28 -35.77
N ALA A 126 17.14 19.04 -36.25
CA ALA A 126 18.36 18.55 -36.90
C ALA A 126 18.79 19.38 -38.13
N SER A 127 17.82 19.88 -38.89
CA SER A 127 18.05 20.71 -40.08
C SER A 127 17.98 22.21 -39.81
N TRP A 128 17.69 22.62 -38.57
CA TRP A 128 17.46 24.03 -38.24
C TRP A 128 18.78 24.75 -38.01
N ARG A 129 18.87 25.96 -38.56
CA ARG A 129 19.93 26.93 -38.34
C ARG A 129 19.48 28.02 -37.37
N ALA A 130 20.39 28.91 -37.00
CA ALA A 130 20.07 29.96 -36.06
C ALA A 130 18.99 30.91 -36.60
N SER A 131 19.07 31.27 -37.89
CA SER A 131 18.07 32.13 -38.54
C SER A 131 16.66 31.54 -38.57
N ASP A 132 16.50 30.21 -38.57
CA ASP A 132 15.18 29.55 -38.55
C ASP A 132 14.38 29.83 -37.27
N PHE A 133 15.05 30.27 -36.19
CA PHE A 133 14.42 30.63 -34.92
C PHE A 133 14.03 32.12 -34.80
N GLU A 134 14.41 32.99 -35.76
CA GLU A 134 14.02 34.41 -35.77
C GLU A 134 12.48 34.54 -35.85
N VAL A 135 11.91 35.44 -35.04
CA VAL A 135 10.47 35.73 -35.05
C VAL A 135 10.20 36.97 -35.90
N GLY A 136 9.45 36.79 -36.99
CA GLY A 136 9.00 37.84 -37.90
C GLY A 136 7.75 37.43 -38.68
N PRO A 137 7.21 38.31 -39.55
CA PRO A 137 6.08 37.97 -40.42
C PRO A 137 6.39 36.73 -41.27
N GLY A 138 5.61 35.65 -41.09
CA GLY A 138 5.82 34.38 -41.81
C GLY A 138 6.74 33.36 -41.12
N SER A 139 7.37 33.69 -39.98
CA SER A 139 8.22 32.76 -39.23
C SER A 139 7.45 31.56 -38.69
N GLN A 140 8.03 30.36 -38.87
CA GLN A 140 7.49 29.11 -38.35
C GLN A 140 8.12 28.68 -37.01
N ALA A 141 9.05 29.48 -36.46
CA ALA A 141 9.83 29.16 -35.24
C ALA A 141 8.94 28.82 -34.04
N ARG A 142 7.99 29.72 -33.74
CA ARG A 142 7.04 29.54 -32.64
C ARG A 142 6.10 28.36 -32.88
N ALA A 143 5.71 28.11 -34.14
CA ALA A 143 4.85 26.98 -34.50
C ALA A 143 5.57 25.64 -34.28
N HIS A 144 6.84 25.55 -34.66
CA HIS A 144 7.67 24.36 -34.45
C HIS A 144 7.99 24.12 -32.98
N CYS A 145 8.24 25.15 -32.17
CA CYS A 145 8.36 25.01 -30.72
C CYS A 145 7.07 24.44 -30.09
N LYS A 146 5.89 24.85 -30.57
CA LYS A 146 4.61 24.26 -30.15
C LYS A 146 4.48 22.80 -30.62
N GLN A 147 4.97 22.48 -31.82
CA GLN A 147 4.97 21.11 -32.35
C GLN A 147 5.87 20.18 -31.55
N LEU A 148 7.04 20.65 -31.10
CA LEU A 148 7.89 19.93 -30.16
C LEU A 148 7.10 19.58 -28.89
N LEU A 149 6.43 20.56 -28.26
CA LEU A 149 5.65 20.31 -27.05
C LEU A 149 4.49 19.33 -27.27
N LYS A 150 3.88 19.36 -28.46
CA LYS A 150 2.87 18.37 -28.87
C LYS A 150 3.51 16.97 -29.00
N GLN A 151 4.64 16.83 -29.67
CA GLN A 151 5.38 15.57 -29.82
C GLN A 151 5.84 15.00 -28.48
N LEU A 152 6.41 15.83 -27.61
CA LEU A 152 6.80 15.44 -26.24
C LEU A 152 5.58 14.96 -25.43
N ALA A 153 4.40 15.55 -25.65
CA ALA A 153 3.15 15.10 -25.03
C ALA A 153 2.48 13.89 -25.74
N GLY A 154 3.14 13.28 -26.73
CA GLY A 154 2.59 12.18 -27.53
C GLY A 154 1.40 12.58 -28.40
N ARG A 155 1.28 13.86 -28.75
CA ARG A 155 0.28 14.39 -29.67
C ARG A 155 0.96 14.51 -31.03
N THR A 156 0.85 13.50 -31.87
CA THR A 156 1.31 13.58 -33.25
C THR A 156 0.56 14.71 -33.96
N PRO A 157 1.24 15.62 -34.68
CA PRO A 157 0.55 16.57 -35.54
C PRO A 157 -0.12 15.83 -36.72
N GLU A 158 -1.36 16.22 -37.05
CA GLU A 158 -1.81 16.12 -38.43
C GLU A 158 -0.84 16.95 -39.27
N ARG A 159 -0.27 16.31 -40.30
CA ARG A 159 0.71 16.93 -41.21
C ARG A 159 0.08 18.21 -41.78
N PRO A 160 0.68 19.40 -41.63
CA PRO A 160 0.19 20.56 -42.37
C PRO A 160 0.35 20.25 -43.86
N THR A 161 -0.76 20.30 -44.59
CA THR A 161 -0.80 20.21 -46.05
C THR A 161 -0.07 21.43 -46.63
N SER A 162 1.25 21.33 -46.79
CA SER A 162 1.98 22.25 -47.66
C SER A 162 1.89 21.71 -49.08
N THR A 163 0.99 22.30 -49.86
CA THR A 163 0.97 22.27 -51.31
C THR A 163 2.23 22.96 -51.82
N SER A 164 3.22 22.18 -52.29
CA SER A 164 4.26 22.59 -53.24
C SER A 164 4.94 21.34 -53.81
N PRO A 165 5.39 21.40 -55.08
CA PRO A 165 5.55 20.23 -55.93
C PRO A 165 6.80 19.42 -55.58
N SER A 166 6.72 18.12 -55.83
CA SER A 166 7.82 17.18 -55.71
C SER A 166 9.10 17.71 -56.36
N PRO A 167 10.28 17.55 -55.74
CA PRO A 167 11.52 17.50 -56.48
C PRO A 167 11.59 16.16 -57.23
N ASP A 168 12.09 16.20 -58.47
CA ASP A 168 12.31 15.04 -59.33
C ASP A 168 13.19 13.97 -58.64
N PRO A 169 12.96 12.68 -58.94
CA PRO A 169 13.73 11.58 -58.37
C PRO A 169 15.00 11.37 -59.17
N ALA A 170 15.98 12.24 -59.01
CA ALA A 170 17.34 12.01 -59.44
C ALA A 170 18.27 12.68 -58.43
N GLU A 171 19.25 11.93 -57.92
CA GLU A 171 20.19 12.31 -56.85
C GLU A 171 19.66 12.14 -55.41
N ALA A 172 19.33 10.90 -55.05
CA ALA A 172 19.50 10.40 -53.70
C ALA A 172 20.29 9.09 -53.77
N ASP A 173 21.60 9.21 -53.99
CA ASP A 173 22.54 8.12 -53.79
C ASP A 173 23.21 8.29 -52.42
N ALA A 174 23.43 7.15 -51.75
CA ALA A 174 24.01 6.90 -50.41
C ALA A 174 23.02 6.74 -49.23
N GLY A 175 22.65 5.48 -48.97
CA GLY A 175 22.18 5.01 -47.64
C GLY A 175 21.05 4.00 -47.62
N SER A 176 20.95 3.10 -48.60
CA SER A 176 20.02 1.97 -48.61
C SER A 176 20.34 0.98 -47.48
N ALA A 177 19.62 1.08 -46.36
CA ALA A 177 19.50 -0.03 -45.42
C ALA A 177 18.78 -1.18 -46.14
N GLU A 178 19.44 -2.34 -46.22
CA GLU A 178 18.94 -3.58 -46.82
C GLU A 178 17.58 -3.98 -46.21
N GLN A 179 16.48 -3.65 -46.90
CA GLN A 179 15.17 -4.22 -46.60
C GLN A 179 15.21 -5.72 -46.93
N GLY A 180 14.97 -6.56 -45.92
CA GLY A 180 15.02 -8.03 -46.02
C GLY A 180 16.26 -8.71 -45.40
N ALA A 181 17.24 -7.96 -44.86
CA ALA A 181 18.41 -8.57 -44.22
C ALA A 181 18.07 -9.19 -42.84
N VAL A 182 18.67 -10.35 -42.54
CA VAL A 182 18.63 -10.99 -41.20
C VAL A 182 19.95 -10.75 -40.47
N VAL A 183 19.88 -10.33 -39.20
CA VAL A 183 21.04 -9.94 -38.40
C VAL A 183 21.14 -10.73 -37.11
N THR A 184 22.35 -10.93 -36.60
CA THR A 184 22.56 -11.54 -35.27
C THR A 184 22.15 -10.58 -34.15
N VAL A 185 22.05 -11.08 -32.92
CA VAL A 185 21.77 -10.23 -31.74
C VAL A 185 22.83 -9.15 -31.55
N GLU A 186 24.11 -9.50 -31.78
CA GLU A 186 25.24 -8.58 -31.69
C GLU A 186 25.12 -7.47 -32.74
N ARG A 187 24.81 -7.82 -33.99
CA ARG A 187 24.60 -6.84 -35.06
C ARG A 187 23.33 -6.01 -34.85
N ALA A 188 22.28 -6.60 -34.27
CA ALA A 188 21.07 -5.88 -33.89
C ALA A 188 21.34 -4.85 -32.77
N ILE A 189 22.23 -5.14 -31.81
CA ILE A 189 22.65 -4.18 -30.78
C ILE A 189 23.36 -2.98 -31.43
N GLU A 190 24.28 -3.25 -32.36
CA GLU A 190 24.99 -2.20 -33.11
C GLU A 190 24.03 -1.33 -33.93
N LEU A 191 23.11 -1.95 -34.68
CA LEU A 191 22.14 -1.24 -35.52
C LEU A 191 21.10 -0.43 -34.72
N THR A 192 20.76 -0.87 -33.52
CA THR A 192 19.71 -0.24 -32.70
C THR A 192 20.25 0.70 -31.63
N GLY A 193 21.53 0.60 -31.29
CA GLY A 193 22.13 1.26 -30.13
C GLY A 193 21.53 0.81 -28.79
N THR A 194 20.83 -0.34 -28.75
CA THR A 194 20.13 -0.83 -27.54
C THR A 194 20.84 -2.00 -26.88
N SER A 195 20.65 -2.18 -25.56
CA SER A 195 21.26 -3.30 -24.84
C SER A 195 20.75 -4.66 -25.30
N ARG A 196 21.59 -5.71 -25.21
CA ARG A 196 21.22 -7.12 -25.44
C ARG A 196 19.94 -7.52 -24.71
N SER A 197 19.79 -7.06 -23.47
CA SER A 197 18.62 -7.31 -22.62
C SER A 197 17.32 -6.77 -23.23
N THR A 198 17.39 -5.64 -23.94
CA THR A 198 16.25 -5.01 -24.61
C THR A 198 15.80 -5.83 -25.82
N VAL A 199 16.75 -6.26 -26.66
CA VAL A 199 16.48 -7.12 -27.82
C VAL A 199 15.89 -8.47 -27.39
N MET A 200 16.48 -9.12 -26.37
CA MET A 200 15.99 -10.39 -25.85
C MET A 200 14.63 -10.28 -25.15
N ARG A 201 14.31 -9.13 -24.55
CA ARG A 201 12.99 -8.86 -23.98
C ARG A 201 11.94 -8.68 -25.07
N ALA A 202 12.28 -8.03 -26.18
CA ALA A 202 11.38 -7.88 -27.32
C ALA A 202 11.01 -9.25 -27.91
N ARG A 203 11.98 -10.16 -28.07
CA ARG A 203 11.74 -11.54 -28.48
C ARG A 203 10.81 -12.29 -27.51
N ARG A 204 11.11 -12.27 -26.20
CA ARG A 204 10.27 -12.92 -25.18
C ARG A 204 8.84 -12.38 -25.13
N ALA A 205 8.66 -11.11 -25.48
CA ALA A 205 7.35 -10.48 -25.59
C ALA A 205 6.66 -10.75 -26.94
N GLY A 206 7.20 -11.63 -27.79
CA GLY A 206 6.63 -11.97 -29.10
C GLY A 206 6.72 -10.86 -30.15
N ARG A 207 7.51 -9.80 -29.91
CA ARG A 207 7.59 -8.63 -30.80
C ARG A 207 8.60 -8.80 -31.95
N LEU A 208 9.24 -9.95 -32.04
CA LEU A 208 10.15 -10.34 -33.12
C LEU A 208 9.67 -11.69 -33.68
N PRO A 209 8.52 -11.71 -34.37
CA PRO A 209 7.80 -12.95 -34.72
C PRO A 209 8.56 -13.85 -35.69
N ASN A 210 9.46 -13.30 -36.49
CA ASN A 210 10.22 -14.00 -37.51
C ASN A 210 11.68 -14.25 -37.08
N ALA A 211 12.00 -14.05 -35.80
CA ALA A 211 13.33 -14.29 -35.26
C ALA A 211 13.55 -15.79 -35.00
N ASP A 212 14.41 -16.42 -35.81
CA ASP A 212 14.66 -17.86 -35.77
C ASP A 212 16.10 -18.19 -35.33
N VAL A 213 16.31 -19.41 -34.85
CA VAL A 213 17.62 -19.92 -34.46
C VAL A 213 18.17 -20.75 -35.61
N GLU A 214 19.34 -20.35 -36.11
CA GLU A 214 19.98 -21.08 -37.21
C GLU A 214 20.27 -22.54 -36.82
N PRO A 215 19.98 -23.53 -37.69
CA PRO A 215 20.22 -24.94 -37.40
C PRO A 215 21.72 -25.25 -37.36
N GLY A 216 22.26 -25.50 -36.16
CA GLY A 216 23.65 -25.90 -35.93
C GLY A 216 23.96 -26.10 -34.44
N PRO A 217 25.13 -26.66 -34.07
CA PRO A 217 25.46 -27.06 -32.70
C PRO A 217 25.60 -25.88 -31.70
N LYS A 218 25.62 -24.63 -32.19
CA LYS A 218 25.63 -23.40 -31.38
C LYS A 218 24.63 -22.37 -31.92
N GLY A 219 23.43 -22.83 -32.33
CA GLY A 219 22.44 -22.05 -33.07
C GLY A 219 22.36 -20.58 -32.64
N ARG A 220 22.64 -19.68 -33.59
CA ARG A 220 22.62 -18.23 -33.37
C ARG A 220 21.24 -17.70 -33.69
N LEU A 221 20.76 -16.77 -32.87
CA LEU A 221 19.49 -16.10 -33.10
C LEU A 221 19.66 -15.09 -34.24
N MET A 222 18.94 -15.31 -35.32
CA MET A 222 18.84 -14.44 -36.48
C MET A 222 17.53 -13.65 -36.38
N ILE A 223 17.62 -12.33 -36.55
CA ILE A 223 16.50 -11.40 -36.39
C ILE A 223 16.38 -10.60 -37.69
N PRO A 224 15.25 -10.65 -38.39
CA PRO A 224 15.01 -9.77 -39.52
C PRO A 224 15.09 -8.30 -39.12
N VAL A 225 15.74 -7.46 -39.94
CA VAL A 225 15.82 -6.01 -39.69
C VAL A 225 14.43 -5.37 -39.66
N ASP A 226 13.48 -5.88 -40.45
CA ASP A 226 12.09 -5.43 -40.46
C ASP A 226 11.37 -5.71 -39.13
N ASP A 227 11.66 -6.84 -38.48
CA ASP A 227 11.14 -7.15 -37.14
C ASP A 227 11.72 -6.18 -36.09
N LEU A 228 13.00 -5.79 -36.23
CA LEU A 228 13.61 -4.76 -35.37
C LEU A 228 12.95 -3.38 -35.59
N ALA A 229 12.60 -3.07 -36.84
CA ALA A 229 11.87 -1.85 -37.20
C ALA A 229 10.47 -1.85 -36.56
N GLN A 230 9.70 -2.92 -36.78
CA GLN A 230 8.34 -3.09 -36.25
C GLN A 230 8.32 -3.14 -34.71
N ALA A 231 9.36 -3.69 -34.08
CA ALA A 231 9.52 -3.68 -32.63
C ALA A 231 9.89 -2.30 -32.05
N GLY A 232 10.09 -1.28 -32.91
CA GLY A 232 10.48 0.07 -32.54
C GLY A 232 11.89 0.16 -31.98
N LEU A 233 12.78 -0.74 -32.41
CA LEU A 233 14.15 -0.85 -31.93
C LEU A 233 15.15 -0.11 -32.83
N LEU A 234 14.87 0.04 -34.13
CA LEU A 234 15.72 0.84 -35.02
C LEU A 234 15.60 2.34 -34.72
N ALA A 235 16.75 3.02 -34.71
CA ALA A 235 16.82 4.47 -34.54
C ALA A 235 16.17 5.16 -35.74
N GLY A 236 14.98 5.71 -35.54
CA GLY A 236 14.25 6.46 -36.57
C GLY A 236 12.73 6.38 -36.43
N GLN A 237 12.18 5.34 -35.81
CA GLN A 237 10.73 5.21 -35.61
C GLN A 237 10.39 4.61 -34.25
N LYS A 238 10.60 5.37 -33.17
CA LYS A 238 9.80 5.18 -31.96
C LYS A 238 8.59 6.11 -32.06
N PRO A 239 7.34 5.65 -31.91
CA PRO A 239 6.30 6.55 -31.44
C PRO A 239 6.80 7.07 -30.08
N HIS A 240 7.07 8.38 -30.00
CA HIS A 240 7.52 9.01 -28.77
C HIS A 240 6.50 8.70 -27.67
N LYS A 241 6.88 7.85 -26.71
CA LYS A 241 6.07 7.62 -25.52
C LYS A 241 5.93 8.96 -24.82
N ALA A 242 4.69 9.44 -24.68
CA ALA A 242 4.41 10.76 -24.12
C ALA A 242 5.18 10.97 -22.79
N LEU A 243 5.99 12.03 -22.74
CA LEU A 243 6.73 12.43 -21.55
C LEU A 243 5.79 13.02 -20.52
N GLN A 244 6.07 12.76 -19.25
CA GLN A 244 5.35 13.40 -18.14
C GLN A 244 5.62 14.92 -18.17
N GLN A 245 4.63 15.71 -17.75
CA GLN A 245 4.72 17.17 -17.80
C GLN A 245 5.99 17.75 -17.15
N PRO A 246 6.49 17.25 -16.00
CA PRO A 246 7.75 17.74 -15.42
C PRO A 246 8.97 17.44 -16.29
N THR A 247 9.00 16.29 -16.96
CA THR A 247 10.08 15.93 -17.89
C THR A 247 10.03 16.81 -19.14
N SER A 248 8.83 17.03 -19.70
CA SER A 248 8.64 17.98 -20.81
C SER A 248 9.03 19.41 -20.42
N ALA A 249 8.77 19.81 -19.16
CA ALA A 249 9.19 21.10 -18.62
C ALA A 249 10.72 21.23 -18.56
N ALA A 250 11.42 20.15 -18.17
CA ALA A 250 12.88 20.12 -18.17
C ALA A 250 13.45 20.26 -19.58
N VAL A 251 12.89 19.56 -20.57
CA VAL A 251 13.30 19.67 -21.98
C VAL A 251 13.05 21.09 -22.52
N LEU A 252 11.89 21.68 -22.22
CA LEU A 252 11.59 23.07 -22.60
C LEU A 252 12.55 24.07 -21.95
N TRP A 253 12.91 23.85 -20.68
CA TRP A 253 13.89 24.68 -19.99
C TRP A 253 15.27 24.61 -20.66
N VAL A 254 15.70 23.44 -21.11
CA VAL A 254 16.97 23.30 -21.86
C VAL A 254 16.91 24.07 -23.17
N LEU A 255 15.83 23.95 -23.95
CA LEU A 255 15.64 24.72 -25.18
C LEU A 255 15.70 26.23 -24.93
N GLN A 256 15.04 26.71 -23.88
CA GLN A 256 15.09 28.12 -23.46
C GLN A 256 16.51 28.60 -23.15
N ARG A 257 17.37 27.74 -22.60
CA ARG A 257 18.76 28.09 -22.30
C ARG A 257 19.60 28.19 -23.56
N VAL A 258 19.45 27.24 -24.49
CA VAL A 258 20.11 27.30 -25.80
C VAL A 258 19.67 28.55 -26.59
N LEU A 259 18.38 28.86 -26.63
CA LEU A 259 17.89 30.06 -27.32
C LEU A 259 18.34 31.36 -26.65
N ALA A 260 18.42 31.37 -25.31
CA ALA A 260 18.98 32.51 -24.59
C ALA A 260 20.47 32.71 -24.90
N PHE A 261 21.23 31.62 -25.06
CA PHE A 261 22.62 31.63 -25.50
C PHE A 261 22.77 32.14 -26.95
N MET A 262 21.92 31.68 -27.86
CA MET A 262 21.90 32.18 -29.24
C MET A 262 21.62 33.69 -29.29
N ARG A 263 20.68 34.16 -28.46
CA ARG A 263 20.38 35.59 -28.33
C ARG A 263 21.55 36.39 -27.74
N SER A 264 22.24 35.89 -26.71
CA SER A 264 23.40 36.60 -26.15
C SER A 264 24.56 36.70 -27.12
N ASN A 265 24.68 35.75 -28.05
CA ASN A 265 25.68 35.77 -29.12
C ASN A 265 25.21 36.48 -30.40
N GLY A 266 24.05 37.16 -30.36
CA GLY A 266 23.56 37.98 -31.48
C GLY A 266 22.88 37.22 -32.62
N TYR A 267 22.70 35.90 -32.51
CA TYR A 267 22.04 35.10 -33.54
C TYR A 267 20.51 35.25 -33.55
N LEU A 268 19.91 35.72 -32.44
CA LEU A 268 18.46 35.89 -32.30
C LEU A 268 18.11 37.24 -31.70
N ARG A 269 17.06 37.88 -32.23
CA ARG A 269 16.49 39.11 -31.64
C ARG A 269 15.40 38.85 -30.60
N SER A 270 14.71 37.72 -30.70
CA SER A 270 13.55 37.40 -29.85
C SER A 270 13.47 35.91 -29.51
N ASP A 271 12.73 35.57 -28.46
CA ASP A 271 12.60 34.19 -27.97
C ASP A 271 11.29 33.54 -28.48
N PRO A 272 11.35 32.57 -29.42
CA PRO A 272 10.15 31.92 -29.95
C PRO A 272 9.39 31.10 -28.91
N THR A 273 10.02 30.79 -27.77
CA THR A 273 9.41 30.03 -26.66
C THR A 273 8.72 30.90 -25.61
N GLU A 274 8.73 32.23 -25.78
CA GLU A 274 8.12 33.14 -24.81
C GLU A 274 6.63 32.82 -24.56
N GLY A 275 6.26 32.64 -23.30
CA GLY A 275 4.90 32.27 -22.88
C GLY A 275 4.48 30.83 -23.17
N LEU A 276 5.36 29.97 -23.72
CA LEU A 276 5.06 28.54 -23.88
C LEU A 276 5.12 27.83 -22.52
N LYS A 277 4.20 26.87 -22.34
CA LYS A 277 4.10 26.03 -21.13
C LYS A 277 4.11 24.54 -21.51
N PRO A 278 4.71 23.67 -20.68
CA PRO A 278 4.75 22.24 -20.94
C PRO A 278 3.34 21.63 -20.99
N MET A 279 3.09 20.81 -22.00
CA MET A 279 1.82 20.14 -22.21
C MET A 279 1.75 18.80 -21.47
N ALA A 280 0.59 18.45 -20.94
CA ALA A 280 0.34 17.14 -20.35
C ALA A 280 0.06 16.08 -21.44
N PRO A 281 0.43 14.80 -21.21
CA PRO A 281 0.11 13.67 -22.10
C PRO A 281 -1.38 13.57 -22.44
N ARG A 282 -1.74 13.11 -23.64
CA ARG A 282 -3.15 12.91 -24.06
C ARG A 282 -3.90 11.92 -23.15
N ASP A 283 -3.23 10.84 -22.75
CA ASP A 283 -3.79 9.82 -21.84
C ASP A 283 -3.90 10.28 -20.38
N ALA A 284 -3.41 11.49 -20.05
CA ALA A 284 -3.58 12.08 -18.73
C ALA A 284 -5.03 12.54 -18.47
N ALA A 285 -5.86 12.65 -19.52
CA ALA A 285 -7.29 12.97 -19.38
C ALA A 285 -8.16 11.71 -19.20
N ALA A 286 -7.78 10.57 -19.78
CA ALA A 286 -8.46 9.28 -19.60
C ALA A 286 -8.11 8.60 -18.27
N ARG A 287 -6.92 8.89 -17.73
CA ARG A 287 -6.63 8.72 -16.30
C ARG A 287 -7.34 9.86 -15.58
N THR A 288 -8.59 9.63 -15.21
CA THR A 288 -9.38 10.52 -14.35
C THR A 288 -8.49 11.22 -13.35
N ARG A 289 -8.65 12.55 -13.27
CA ARG A 289 -8.09 13.42 -12.23
C ARG A 289 -8.57 12.95 -10.86
N SER A 290 -7.99 11.88 -10.33
CA SER A 290 -7.53 11.91 -8.97
C SER A 290 -6.40 12.94 -9.00
N SER A 291 -6.68 14.18 -8.56
CA SER A 291 -5.60 15.05 -8.13
C SER A 291 -4.83 14.20 -7.13
N SER A 292 -3.66 13.67 -7.50
CA SER A 292 -2.95 12.69 -6.67
C SER A 292 -2.97 13.24 -5.24
N PRO A 293 -3.79 12.66 -4.34
CA PRO A 293 -4.04 13.27 -3.05
C PRO A 293 -2.69 13.44 -2.38
N LYS A 294 -2.51 14.57 -1.69
CA LYS A 294 -1.24 14.87 -1.02
C LYS A 294 -0.95 13.66 -0.13
N ALA A 295 0.10 12.90 -0.50
CA ALA A 295 0.43 11.66 0.20
C ALA A 295 0.45 11.95 1.70
N LYS A 296 -0.45 11.30 2.44
CA LYS A 296 -0.56 11.51 3.88
C LYS A 296 0.79 11.12 4.51
N PRO A 297 1.29 11.90 5.48
CA PRO A 297 2.49 11.52 6.22
C PRO A 297 2.26 10.17 6.91
N LEU A 298 3.32 9.36 7.01
CA LEU A 298 3.29 8.08 7.71
C LEU A 298 3.39 8.33 9.22
N THR A 299 2.47 7.73 9.99
CA THR A 299 2.56 7.70 11.47
C THR A 299 3.74 6.85 11.93
N LEU A 300 4.21 7.02 13.17
CA LEU A 300 5.30 6.18 13.69
C LEU A 300 4.87 4.72 13.77
N TRP A 301 3.62 4.45 14.15
CA TRP A 301 3.07 3.09 14.16
C TRP A 301 3.07 2.40 12.79
N GLN A 302 2.66 3.12 11.73
CA GLN A 302 2.78 2.61 10.36
C GLN A 302 4.25 2.37 9.99
N CYS A 303 5.15 3.24 10.44
CA CYS A 303 6.59 3.09 10.21
C CYS A 303 7.15 1.83 10.90
N ARG A 304 6.74 1.53 12.13
CA ARG A 304 7.12 0.30 12.85
C ARG A 304 6.69 -0.97 12.10
N ARG A 305 5.45 -1.01 11.61
CA ARG A 305 4.94 -2.13 10.80
C ARG A 305 5.76 -2.34 9.53
N ILE A 306 6.06 -1.27 8.79
CA ILE A 306 6.94 -1.33 7.61
C ILE A 306 8.34 -1.84 7.99
N ALA A 307 8.91 -1.35 9.09
CA ALA A 307 10.25 -1.74 9.55
C ALA A 307 10.34 -3.24 9.89
N ALA A 308 9.28 -3.88 10.37
CA ALA A 308 9.24 -5.32 10.64
C ALA A 308 9.52 -6.18 9.38
N HIS A 309 9.28 -5.65 8.17
CA HIS A 309 9.58 -6.33 6.90
C HIS A 309 10.96 -6.00 6.32
N LEU A 310 11.73 -5.14 6.98
CA LEU A 310 13.05 -4.70 6.55
C LEU A 310 14.14 -5.44 7.32
N HIS A 311 15.21 -5.77 6.61
CA HIS A 311 16.47 -6.20 7.22
C HIS A 311 17.00 -5.14 8.20
N PRO A 312 17.68 -5.49 9.32
CA PRO A 312 18.13 -4.52 10.33
C PRO A 312 18.93 -3.35 9.77
N VAL A 313 19.87 -3.60 8.86
CA VAL A 313 20.61 -2.54 8.13
C VAL A 313 19.69 -1.57 7.38
N TYR A 314 18.60 -2.08 6.77
CA TYR A 314 17.61 -1.22 6.10
C TYR A 314 16.62 -0.58 7.08
N GLN A 315 16.38 -1.16 8.26
CA GLN A 315 15.68 -0.47 9.34
C GLN A 315 16.48 0.76 9.78
N LEU A 316 17.82 0.66 9.90
CA LEU A 316 18.65 1.81 10.21
C LEU A 316 18.50 2.92 9.18
N VAL A 317 18.63 2.62 7.88
CA VAL A 317 18.40 3.63 6.81
C VAL A 317 17.01 4.23 6.92
N PHE A 318 16.00 3.40 7.13
CA PHE A 318 14.61 3.82 7.26
C PHE A 318 14.39 4.80 8.41
N TRP A 319 14.93 4.50 9.60
CA TRP A 319 14.81 5.36 10.77
C TRP A 319 15.69 6.62 10.69
N LEU A 320 16.89 6.53 10.11
CA LEU A 320 17.72 7.70 9.78
C LEU A 320 16.93 8.70 8.91
N GLN A 321 16.18 8.22 7.92
CA GLN A 321 15.34 9.10 7.10
C GLN A 321 14.09 9.62 7.83
N ARG A 322 13.45 8.78 8.65
CA ARG A 322 12.19 9.12 9.34
C ARG A 322 12.39 10.00 10.56
N LEU A 323 13.52 9.91 11.25
CA LEU A 323 13.81 10.63 12.50
C LEU A 323 14.83 11.74 12.32
N LEU A 324 15.69 11.70 11.30
CA LEU A 324 16.66 12.79 11.04
C LEU A 324 16.38 13.57 9.76
N GLY A 325 15.28 13.25 9.05
CA GLY A 325 14.87 13.99 7.85
C GLY A 325 15.84 13.88 6.67
N LEU A 326 16.69 12.86 6.65
CA LEU A 326 17.75 12.71 5.67
C LEU A 326 17.23 12.37 4.27
N ARG A 327 17.92 12.88 3.24
CA ARG A 327 17.80 12.31 1.88
C ARG A 327 18.33 10.88 1.93
N VAL A 328 17.78 10.01 1.09
CA VAL A 328 18.26 8.62 0.98
C VAL A 328 19.77 8.57 0.71
N SER A 329 20.29 9.44 -0.15
CA SER A 329 21.73 9.51 -0.42
C SER A 329 22.56 9.98 0.77
N GLU A 330 22.00 10.85 1.63
CA GLU A 330 22.68 11.32 2.85
C GLU A 330 22.74 10.21 3.90
N ALA A 331 21.64 9.45 4.09
CA ALA A 331 21.60 8.32 5.02
C ALA A 331 22.63 7.23 4.66
N PHE A 332 22.91 7.03 3.37
CA PHE A 332 23.95 6.13 2.87
C PHE A 332 25.35 6.77 2.81
N GLY A 333 25.48 8.05 3.15
CA GLY A 333 26.74 8.81 3.06
C GLY A 333 27.62 8.71 4.31
N PHE A 334 27.08 8.21 5.42
CA PHE A 334 27.80 8.09 6.68
C PHE A 334 28.78 6.93 6.71
N PHE A 335 29.93 7.19 7.29
CA PHE A 335 30.86 6.21 7.82
C PHE A 335 30.61 5.99 9.32
N VAL A 336 31.14 4.89 9.87
CA VAL A 336 31.07 4.61 11.31
C VAL A 336 31.72 5.75 12.13
N ARG A 337 32.84 6.30 11.66
CA ARG A 337 33.51 7.48 12.27
C ARG A 337 32.67 8.76 12.29
N ASP A 338 31.62 8.87 11.48
CA ASP A 338 30.77 10.06 11.43
C ASP A 338 29.73 10.09 12.56
N VAL A 339 29.65 9.03 13.36
CA VAL A 339 28.79 8.90 14.53
C VAL A 339 29.57 9.28 15.79
N VAL A 340 29.18 10.36 16.45
CA VAL A 340 29.71 10.75 17.76
C VAL A 340 28.76 10.25 18.83
N ASP A 341 29.21 9.28 19.63
CA ASP A 341 28.44 8.67 20.70
C ASP A 341 28.56 9.46 22.01
N GLY A 342 27.44 9.98 22.51
CA GLY A 342 27.33 10.72 23.78
C GLY A 342 26.84 9.91 24.97
N GLY A 343 26.72 8.59 24.84
CA GLY A 343 26.17 7.71 25.86
C GLY A 343 24.64 7.59 25.78
N ALA A 344 23.89 8.64 26.12
CA ALA A 344 22.44 8.60 25.96
C ALA A 344 22.05 8.96 24.51
N ASP A 345 22.48 10.14 24.07
CA ASP A 345 22.26 10.69 22.73
C ASP A 345 23.55 10.60 21.89
N GLY A 346 23.48 11.09 20.65
CA GLY A 346 24.62 11.16 19.75
C GLY A 346 24.47 12.27 18.74
N ILE A 347 25.52 12.50 17.95
CA ILE A 347 25.52 13.51 16.89
C ILE A 347 26.06 12.88 15.60
N VAL A 348 25.45 13.27 14.48
CA VAL A 348 25.98 12.97 13.14
C VAL A 348 26.12 14.23 12.31
N ALA A 349 27.16 14.29 11.48
CA ALA A 349 27.41 15.37 10.54
C ALA A 349 26.90 14.99 9.15
N ALA A 350 25.70 15.47 8.78
CA ALA A 350 25.12 15.22 7.48
C ALA A 350 25.71 16.18 6.43
N GLY A 351 26.76 15.73 5.74
CA GLY A 351 27.38 16.44 4.61
C GLY A 351 27.67 15.56 3.39
N ALA A 352 27.85 14.25 3.60
CA ALA A 352 28.21 13.34 2.53
C ALA A 352 27.02 12.65 1.85
N GLN A 353 27.26 12.10 0.66
CA GLN A 353 26.31 11.28 -0.09
C GLN A 353 26.92 9.94 -0.51
N GLY A 354 26.15 8.85 -0.37
CA GLY A 354 26.61 7.50 -0.71
C GLY A 354 25.52 6.61 -1.28
N GLY A 355 25.84 5.33 -1.50
CA GLY A 355 24.89 4.28 -1.88
C GLY A 355 24.46 4.22 -3.35
N ARG A 356 25.06 5.05 -4.21
CA ARG A 356 24.99 4.95 -5.68
C ARG A 356 26.25 5.57 -6.29
N PRO A 357 26.56 5.32 -7.57
CA PRO A 357 27.58 6.08 -8.28
C PRO A 357 27.16 7.55 -8.43
N PHE A 358 28.10 8.46 -8.23
CA PHE A 358 28.01 9.89 -8.47
C PHE A 358 29.13 10.28 -9.42
N LEU A 359 28.81 11.14 -10.39
CA LEU A 359 29.83 11.73 -11.25
C LEU A 359 30.35 13.00 -10.58
N VAL A 360 31.66 13.06 -10.38
CA VAL A 360 32.40 14.19 -9.82
C VAL A 360 33.61 14.48 -10.69
N ARG A 361 34.10 15.72 -10.66
CA ARG A 361 35.43 16.02 -11.21
C ARG A 361 36.46 15.66 -10.16
N ASP A 362 37.53 14.96 -10.56
CA ASP A 362 38.68 14.73 -9.68
C ASP A 362 39.64 15.93 -9.65
N GLU A 363 40.77 15.78 -8.98
CA GLU A 363 41.81 16.83 -8.84
C GLU A 363 42.44 17.24 -10.18
N HIS A 364 42.26 16.43 -11.24
CA HIS A 364 42.74 16.70 -12.59
C HIS A 364 41.65 17.28 -13.50
N GLY A 365 40.43 17.45 -12.99
CA GLY A 365 39.28 17.94 -13.74
C GLY A 365 38.52 16.85 -14.50
N ASP A 366 38.97 15.60 -14.43
CA ASP A 366 38.38 14.46 -15.12
C ASP A 366 37.09 14.00 -14.45
N VAL A 367 36.07 13.65 -15.25
CA VAL A 367 34.79 13.18 -14.72
C VAL A 367 34.90 11.71 -14.35
N VAL A 368 34.95 11.43 -13.04
CA VAL A 368 35.04 10.09 -12.47
C VAL A 368 33.76 9.69 -11.74
N ALA A 369 33.46 8.39 -11.78
CA ALA A 369 32.34 7.81 -11.04
C ALA A 369 32.80 7.39 -9.63
N VAL A 370 32.47 8.18 -8.62
CA VAL A 370 32.72 7.87 -7.21
C VAL A 370 31.48 7.28 -6.54
N ARG A 371 31.67 6.45 -5.52
CA ARG A 371 30.54 5.88 -4.73
C ARG A 371 30.19 6.70 -3.49
N HIS A 372 31.13 7.53 -3.07
CA HIS A 372 30.98 8.44 -1.96
C HIS A 372 31.35 9.84 -2.44
N LYS A 373 30.50 10.81 -2.13
CA LYS A 373 30.72 12.22 -2.40
C LYS A 373 30.78 12.93 -1.06
N LYS A 374 31.96 13.46 -0.71
CA LYS A 374 32.25 14.09 0.59
C LYS A 374 31.40 15.35 0.82
N ASP A 375 31.21 16.17 -0.22
CA ASP A 375 30.48 17.43 -0.11
C ASP A 375 29.09 17.35 -0.73
N ALA A 376 28.09 17.81 0.02
CA ALA A 376 26.76 18.06 -0.48
C ALA A 376 26.79 19.16 -1.55
N LYS A 377 25.71 19.28 -2.32
CA LYS A 377 25.63 20.13 -3.53
C LYS A 377 26.02 21.60 -3.28
N ASN A 378 25.86 22.09 -2.05
CA ASN A 378 26.23 23.43 -1.58
C ASN A 378 26.74 23.33 -0.13
N GLU A 379 27.68 24.16 0.32
CA GLU A 379 28.16 24.26 1.73
C GLU A 379 27.00 24.37 2.73
N THR A 380 25.96 25.11 2.35
CA THR A 380 24.69 25.27 3.09
C THR A 380 23.90 23.97 3.38
N SER A 381 24.28 22.85 2.77
CA SER A 381 23.63 21.54 3.00
C SER A 381 24.29 20.70 4.10
N ASN A 382 25.50 21.08 4.52
CA ASN A 382 26.19 20.46 5.65
C ASN A 382 25.50 20.88 6.94
N ARG A 383 25.12 19.90 7.78
CA ARG A 383 24.41 20.18 9.03
C ARG A 383 24.70 19.12 10.09
N LEU A 384 24.78 19.56 11.33
CA LEU A 384 24.81 18.67 12.50
C LEU A 384 23.39 18.29 12.89
N LEU A 385 23.22 17.02 13.24
CA LEU A 385 21.94 16.47 13.68
C LEU A 385 22.17 15.75 15.02
N ALA A 386 21.38 16.11 16.02
CA ALA A 386 21.28 15.32 17.24
C ALA A 386 20.49 14.05 16.93
N VAL A 387 20.97 12.92 17.42
CA VAL A 387 20.40 11.60 17.20
C VAL A 387 19.60 11.20 18.43
N PRO A 388 18.29 10.89 18.31
CA PRO A 388 17.47 10.38 19.41
C PRO A 388 18.09 9.14 20.07
N THR A 389 17.87 8.98 21.38
CA THR A 389 18.39 7.84 22.19
C THR A 389 18.04 6.50 21.56
N THR A 390 16.78 6.31 21.18
CA THR A 390 16.27 5.09 20.56
C THR A 390 16.99 4.78 19.24
N LEU A 391 17.26 5.80 18.42
CA LEU A 391 18.02 5.65 17.17
C LEU A 391 19.51 5.37 17.43
N MET A 392 20.11 5.99 18.46
CA MET A 392 21.49 5.67 18.85
C MET A 392 21.65 4.22 19.30
N ARG A 393 20.68 3.65 20.02
CA ARG A 393 20.67 2.21 20.36
C ARG A 393 20.70 1.33 19.12
N LEU A 394 19.89 1.64 18.12
CA LEU A 394 19.90 0.92 16.84
C LEU A 394 21.23 1.10 16.08
N ILE A 395 21.82 2.29 16.09
CA ILE A 395 23.14 2.53 15.48
C ILE A 395 24.22 1.68 16.16
N ARG A 396 24.27 1.66 17.50
CA ARG A 396 25.21 0.83 18.27
C ARG A 396 25.04 -0.64 17.94
N LEU A 397 23.79 -1.12 17.89
CA LEU A 397 23.51 -2.51 17.53
C LEU A 397 24.02 -2.87 16.13
N VAL A 398 23.84 -1.99 15.14
CA VAL A 398 24.36 -2.20 13.79
C VAL A 398 25.88 -2.18 13.77
N ILE A 399 26.51 -1.29 14.54
CA ILE A 399 27.98 -1.25 14.69
C ILE A 399 28.49 -2.54 15.33
N GLU A 400 27.89 -2.99 16.42
CA GLU A 400 28.25 -4.26 17.07
C GLU A 400 28.05 -5.44 16.11
N ALA A 401 26.89 -5.53 15.47
CA ALA A 401 26.54 -6.69 14.65
C ALA A 401 27.33 -6.79 13.33
N TYR A 402 27.78 -5.66 12.76
CA TYR A 402 28.31 -5.63 11.38
C TYR A 402 29.61 -4.85 11.18
N HIS A 403 30.10 -4.13 12.19
CA HIS A 403 31.33 -3.33 12.07
C HIS A 403 32.35 -3.63 13.17
N MET A 404 31.99 -4.43 14.18
CA MET A 404 32.88 -4.92 15.21
C MET A 404 33.42 -6.29 14.85
N ASP A 405 34.73 -6.47 14.93
CA ASP A 405 35.33 -7.79 14.85
C ASP A 405 35.04 -8.55 16.16
N PRO A 406 34.33 -9.70 16.11
CA PRO A 406 33.96 -10.44 17.31
C PRO A 406 35.16 -11.03 18.07
N ALA A 407 36.32 -11.20 17.43
CA ALA A 407 37.50 -11.77 18.07
C ALA A 407 38.32 -10.71 18.84
N THR A 408 38.40 -9.49 18.32
CA THR A 408 39.26 -8.42 18.85
C THR A 408 38.46 -7.31 19.56
N GLY A 409 37.18 -7.17 19.23
CA GLY A 409 36.35 -6.03 19.64
C GLY A 409 36.65 -4.75 18.86
N GLU A 410 37.53 -4.79 17.86
CA GLU A 410 37.89 -3.61 17.07
C GLU A 410 36.74 -3.18 16.16
N ILE A 411 36.49 -1.87 16.11
CA ILE A 411 35.43 -1.27 15.28
C ILE A 411 36.05 -0.72 13.99
N ALA A 412 35.49 -1.11 12.84
CA ALA A 412 35.90 -0.60 11.53
C ALA A 412 35.38 0.83 11.28
N TYR A 413 36.00 1.83 11.88
CA TYR A 413 35.59 3.24 11.80
C TYR A 413 35.53 3.82 10.37
N ASP A 414 36.39 3.32 9.47
CA ASP A 414 36.42 3.73 8.06
C ASP A 414 35.43 2.97 7.17
N ALA A 415 34.62 2.08 7.74
CA ALA A 415 33.56 1.40 7.02
C ALA A 415 32.33 2.31 6.82
N PRO A 416 31.60 2.18 5.70
CA PRO A 416 30.30 2.81 5.55
C PRO A 416 29.36 2.28 6.64
N LEU A 417 28.65 3.18 7.34
CA LEU A 417 27.71 2.82 8.42
C LEU A 417 26.61 1.87 7.94
N ILE A 418 26.26 1.97 6.66
CA ILE A 418 25.31 1.07 6.01
C ILE A 418 26.10 0.07 5.17
N PRO A 419 26.35 -1.17 5.63
CA PRO A 419 27.11 -2.14 4.86
C PRO A 419 26.34 -2.57 3.60
N GLY A 420 27.08 -2.80 2.51
CA GLY A 420 26.50 -3.38 1.31
C GLY A 420 26.27 -4.89 1.46
N MET A 421 25.12 -5.37 1.00
CA MET A 421 24.75 -6.80 1.11
C MET A 421 25.60 -7.70 0.18
N LYS A 422 25.86 -7.23 -1.04
CA LYS A 422 26.66 -7.98 -2.03
C LYS A 422 28.16 -7.74 -1.86
N ASP A 423 28.53 -6.48 -1.75
CA ASP A 423 29.89 -6.03 -1.52
C ASP A 423 29.83 -5.05 -0.36
N TYR A 424 30.52 -5.39 0.73
CA TYR A 424 30.52 -4.67 2.00
C TYR A 424 30.78 -3.17 1.83
N TRP A 425 31.71 -2.81 0.94
CA TRP A 425 32.12 -1.44 0.67
C TRP A 425 31.20 -0.71 -0.33
N LYS A 426 30.15 -1.37 -0.81
CA LYS A 426 29.23 -0.86 -1.83
C LYS A 426 27.79 -0.89 -1.32
N PRO A 427 27.40 0.08 -0.50
CA PRO A 427 26.01 0.24 -0.10
C PRO A 427 25.10 0.42 -1.32
N ASP A 428 23.87 -0.11 -1.27
CA ASP A 428 22.96 -0.14 -2.42
C ASP A 428 21.61 0.53 -2.11
N GLN A 429 21.45 1.77 -2.58
CA GLN A 429 20.18 2.49 -2.52
C GLN A 429 19.04 1.80 -3.28
N GLN A 430 19.34 1.11 -4.38
CA GLN A 430 18.31 0.51 -5.22
C GLN A 430 17.74 -0.75 -4.56
N GLY A 431 18.60 -1.54 -3.92
CA GLY A 431 18.21 -2.62 -3.02
C GLY A 431 17.29 -2.13 -1.91
N TYR A 432 17.68 -1.06 -1.21
CA TYR A 432 16.84 -0.44 -0.18
C TYR A 432 15.49 0.04 -0.71
N ARG A 433 15.45 0.77 -1.83
CA ARG A 433 14.19 1.24 -2.44
C ARG A 433 13.25 0.09 -2.79
N THR A 434 13.81 -1.01 -3.28
CA THR A 434 13.05 -2.22 -3.61
C THR A 434 12.50 -2.87 -2.34
N ALA A 435 13.33 -3.01 -1.31
CA ALA A 435 12.92 -3.55 0.00
C ALA A 435 11.81 -2.70 0.64
N LEU A 436 11.97 -1.37 0.65
CA LEU A 436 10.99 -0.43 1.21
C LEU A 436 9.63 -0.51 0.47
N ARG A 437 9.66 -0.59 -0.87
CA ARG A 437 8.43 -0.76 -1.66
C ARG A 437 7.73 -2.08 -1.32
N ASN A 438 8.49 -3.17 -1.22
CA ASN A 438 7.93 -4.48 -0.90
C ASN A 438 7.38 -4.54 0.54
N ALA A 439 8.07 -3.90 1.50
CA ALA A 439 7.62 -3.76 2.88
C ALA A 439 6.32 -2.94 2.98
N GLY A 440 6.24 -1.80 2.29
CA GLY A 440 5.00 -1.02 2.19
C GLY A 440 3.85 -1.83 1.59
N ALA A 441 4.13 -2.67 0.58
CA ALA A 441 3.13 -3.53 -0.01
C ALA A 441 2.66 -4.67 0.90
N ALA A 442 3.55 -5.26 1.70
CA ALA A 442 3.19 -6.25 2.70
C ALA A 442 2.23 -5.70 3.77
N GLU A 443 2.26 -4.38 4.00
CA GLU A 443 1.39 -3.69 4.96
C GLU A 443 0.10 -3.12 4.34
N GLY A 444 -0.19 -3.45 3.07
CA GLY A 444 -1.35 -2.90 2.36
C GLY A 444 -1.21 -1.42 1.99
N LEU A 445 -0.03 -0.82 2.15
CA LEU A 445 0.28 0.57 1.79
C LEU A 445 0.84 0.65 0.36
N SER A 446 0.39 -0.23 -0.53
CA SER A 446 0.84 -0.29 -1.93
C SER A 446 -0.03 0.54 -2.86
N ASP A 447 0.49 0.79 -4.06
CA ASP A 447 -0.14 1.54 -5.16
C ASP A 447 -1.50 0.95 -5.65
N LEU A 448 -2.03 -0.12 -5.06
CA LEU A 448 -3.09 -0.96 -5.62
C LEU A 448 -4.50 -0.74 -5.05
N ASP A 449 -4.64 -0.22 -3.83
CA ASP A 449 -5.94 0.05 -3.23
C ASP A 449 -6.03 1.55 -2.93
N GLY A 450 -7.23 2.12 -3.06
CA GLY A 450 -7.51 3.57 -3.05
C GLY A 450 -7.19 4.34 -1.76
N ASP A 451 -6.25 3.89 -0.94
CA ASP A 451 -5.68 4.60 0.19
C ASP A 451 -4.32 5.24 -0.13
N ASP A 452 -4.27 6.56 0.07
CA ASP A 452 -3.35 7.55 -0.49
C ASP A 452 -1.88 7.52 -0.02
N VAL A 453 -1.37 6.41 0.50
CA VAL A 453 -0.08 6.39 1.21
C VAL A 453 0.99 5.64 0.42
N ARG A 454 1.68 6.37 -0.46
CA ARG A 454 2.81 5.81 -1.21
C ARG A 454 4.10 5.80 -0.40
N VAL A 455 4.53 4.62 0.06
CA VAL A 455 5.78 4.45 0.81
C VAL A 455 6.99 4.62 -0.12
N ARG A 456 7.74 5.71 0.08
CA ARG A 456 8.98 6.03 -0.65
C ARG A 456 9.97 6.71 0.30
N PRO A 457 11.28 6.70 0.01
CA PRO A 457 12.27 7.39 0.85
C PRO A 457 11.95 8.88 1.07
N HIS A 458 11.39 9.54 0.06
CA HIS A 458 10.98 10.95 0.18
C HIS A 458 9.73 11.14 1.05
N THR A 459 8.86 10.14 1.15
CA THR A 459 7.67 10.16 2.04
C THR A 459 8.09 10.11 3.51
N LEU A 460 9.14 9.36 3.86
CA LEU A 460 9.68 9.32 5.23
C LEU A 460 10.18 10.68 5.68
N ARG A 461 10.98 11.35 4.82
CA ARG A 461 11.43 12.72 5.08
C ARG A 461 10.28 13.72 5.17
N LYS A 462 9.24 13.59 4.33
CA LYS A 462 8.04 14.44 4.45
C LYS A 462 7.34 14.22 5.79
N SER A 463 7.23 12.97 6.23
CA SER A 463 6.60 12.62 7.50
C SER A 463 7.36 13.21 8.70
N PHE A 464 8.70 13.19 8.65
CA PHE A 464 9.56 13.90 9.60
C PHE A 464 9.23 15.40 9.67
N VAL A 465 9.26 16.09 8.52
CA VAL A 465 9.01 17.54 8.46
C VAL A 465 7.59 17.86 8.94
N THR A 466 6.60 17.05 8.57
CA THR A 466 5.21 17.25 9.00
C THR A 466 5.01 17.03 10.49
N GLN A 467 5.68 16.03 11.10
CA GLN A 467 5.64 15.82 12.55
C GLN A 467 6.22 17.02 13.30
N LEU A 468 7.39 17.51 12.86
CA LEU A 468 8.01 18.66 13.52
C LEU A 468 7.25 19.97 13.31
N HIS A 469 6.54 20.18 12.19
CA HIS A 469 5.65 21.35 12.07
C HIS A 469 4.44 21.28 13.02
N GLY A 470 4.12 20.11 13.58
CA GLY A 470 3.12 19.95 14.64
C GLY A 470 3.66 20.21 16.05
N SER A 471 4.97 20.44 16.19
CA SER A 471 5.65 20.70 17.47
C SER A 471 5.69 22.18 17.83
N GLU A 472 6.18 22.48 19.03
CA GLU A 472 6.48 23.86 19.46
C GLU A 472 7.85 24.37 18.95
N LEU A 473 8.54 23.61 18.08
CA LEU A 473 9.83 24.01 17.53
C LEU A 473 9.70 25.15 16.52
N ASP A 474 10.73 26.00 16.47
CA ASP A 474 10.80 27.12 15.55
C ASP A 474 10.89 26.66 14.07
N ASP A 475 10.13 27.33 13.20
CA ASP A 475 10.01 27.00 11.77
C ASP A 475 11.36 27.06 11.02
N LEU A 476 12.27 27.96 11.42
CA LEU A 476 13.61 28.04 10.84
C LEU A 476 14.46 26.86 11.29
N LEU A 477 14.34 26.41 12.53
CA LEU A 477 14.99 25.19 13.03
C LEU A 477 14.52 23.95 12.26
N VAL A 478 13.21 23.80 12.04
CA VAL A 478 12.65 22.68 11.23
C VAL A 478 13.21 22.70 9.80
N ARG A 479 13.29 23.88 9.18
CA ARG A 479 13.89 24.04 7.85
C ARG A 479 15.39 23.73 7.84
N ARG A 480 16.13 24.07 8.89
CA ARG A 480 17.56 23.73 9.03
C ARG A 480 17.76 22.22 9.19
N LEU A 481 17.02 21.57 10.08
CA LEU A 481 17.06 20.11 10.27
C LEU A 481 16.75 19.36 8.95
N ALA A 482 15.76 19.84 8.20
CA ALA A 482 15.42 19.30 6.89
C ALA A 482 16.45 19.62 5.79
N GLY A 483 17.42 20.50 6.01
CA GLY A 483 18.35 20.98 4.97
C GLY A 483 17.62 21.76 3.86
N HIS A 484 16.61 22.55 4.23
CA HIS A 484 15.89 23.51 3.37
C HIS A 484 16.40 24.96 3.55
N SER A 485 17.25 25.22 4.54
CA SER A 485 17.87 26.52 4.79
C SER A 485 19.30 26.32 5.26
N ALA A 486 20.17 27.31 5.01
CA ALA A 486 21.58 27.24 5.41
C ALA A 486 21.73 27.01 6.91
N GLY A 487 22.53 26.02 7.29
CA GLY A 487 23.03 25.84 8.65
C GLY A 487 24.22 26.76 8.92
N THR A 488 24.64 26.85 10.20
CA THR A 488 25.98 27.34 10.54
C THR A 488 27.00 26.37 9.98
N ASP A 489 28.02 26.91 9.30
CA ASP A 489 29.09 26.13 8.67
C ASP A 489 29.75 25.19 9.69
N VAL A 490 29.94 23.93 9.31
CA VAL A 490 30.49 22.86 10.18
C VAL A 490 32.02 22.83 10.11
N HIS A 491 32.62 23.62 9.21
CA HIS A 491 34.06 23.68 9.04
C HIS A 491 34.68 24.36 10.29
N GLU A 492 35.53 23.58 10.99
CA GLU A 492 36.49 24.00 12.05
C GLU A 492 36.10 23.93 13.53
N ARG A 493 34.89 23.47 13.91
CA ARG A 493 34.56 23.33 15.34
C ARG A 493 34.55 21.88 15.80
N VAL A 494 35.38 21.57 16.80
CA VAL A 494 35.26 20.36 17.62
C VAL A 494 34.01 20.52 18.49
N TYR A 495 32.85 20.16 17.94
CA TYR A 495 31.60 20.21 18.68
C TYR A 495 31.58 19.07 19.70
N VAL A 496 31.61 19.42 20.98
CA VAL A 496 31.37 18.48 22.08
C VAL A 496 29.86 18.47 22.35
N LEU A 497 29.28 17.31 22.68
CA LEU A 497 27.84 17.18 22.98
C LEU A 497 27.33 18.14 24.08
N SER A 498 28.23 18.68 24.91
CA SER A 498 27.94 19.67 25.93
C SER A 498 27.85 21.12 25.42
N ASP A 499 28.08 21.37 24.12
CA ASP A 499 28.02 22.71 23.54
C ASP A 499 26.57 23.27 23.64
N PRO A 500 26.35 24.39 24.36
CA PRO A 500 25.04 25.01 24.50
C PRO A 500 24.39 25.39 23.17
N SER A 501 25.17 25.60 22.10
CA SER A 501 24.63 25.90 20.77
C SER A 501 23.89 24.72 20.12
N LEU A 502 24.07 23.50 20.63
CA LEU A 502 23.38 22.29 20.18
C LEU A 502 22.07 22.03 20.94
N GLU A 503 21.75 22.83 21.96
CA GLU A 503 20.54 22.64 22.78
C GLU A 503 19.24 22.58 21.96
N PRO A 504 19.01 23.44 20.94
CA PRO A 504 17.81 23.34 20.11
C PRO A 504 17.74 22.01 19.33
N LEU A 505 18.88 21.46 18.91
CA LEU A 505 18.95 20.19 18.21
C LEU A 505 18.65 19.02 19.17
N ARG A 506 19.20 19.06 20.38
CA ARG A 506 18.92 18.06 21.42
C ARG A 506 17.45 18.05 21.82
N ARG A 507 16.83 19.23 21.98
CA ARG A 507 15.39 19.33 22.26
C ARG A 507 14.55 18.68 21.15
N ALA A 508 14.88 18.94 19.88
CA ALA A 508 14.19 18.31 18.76
C ALA A 508 14.38 16.78 18.72
N ALA A 509 15.58 16.29 19.05
CA ALA A 509 15.85 14.86 19.15
C ALA A 509 15.09 14.20 20.31
N ALA A 510 15.03 14.86 21.48
CA ALA A 510 14.28 14.39 22.64
C ALA A 510 12.78 14.30 22.36
N GLU A 511 12.20 15.30 21.70
CA GLU A 511 10.78 15.27 21.33
C GLU A 511 10.44 14.10 20.38
N LEU A 512 11.34 13.82 19.42
CA LEU A 512 11.20 12.66 18.54
C LEU A 512 11.38 11.34 19.29
N ASP A 513 12.29 11.29 20.26
CA ASP A 513 12.52 10.12 21.11
C ASP A 513 11.28 9.83 21.97
N ASP A 514 10.70 10.85 22.60
CA ASP A 514 9.47 10.75 23.38
C ASP A 514 8.31 10.23 22.52
N ALA A 515 8.15 10.77 21.31
CA ALA A 515 7.12 10.29 20.37
C ALA A 515 7.34 8.83 19.96
N VAL A 516 8.59 8.40 19.74
CA VAL A 516 8.93 7.01 19.46
C VAL A 516 8.59 6.11 20.64
N VAL A 517 9.05 6.46 21.85
CA VAL A 517 8.79 5.67 23.06
C VAL A 517 7.29 5.55 23.32
N GLN A 518 6.54 6.64 23.17
CA GLN A 518 5.08 6.65 23.40
C GLN A 518 4.28 5.89 22.33
N GLU A 519 4.59 6.06 21.05
CA GLU A 519 3.78 5.47 19.97
C GLU A 519 4.19 4.04 19.59
N VAL A 520 5.48 3.72 19.70
CA VAL A 520 6.05 2.48 19.14
C VAL A 520 7.00 1.74 20.07
N GLY A 521 7.33 2.31 21.24
CA GLY A 521 8.26 1.76 22.23
C GLY A 521 9.72 1.86 21.78
N SER A 522 10.03 1.26 20.63
CA SER A 522 11.39 1.16 20.11
C SER A 522 11.44 1.18 18.58
N VAL A 523 12.55 1.72 18.06
CA VAL A 523 12.91 1.66 16.64
C VAL A 523 13.59 0.34 16.27
N LEU A 524 14.04 -0.45 17.25
CA LEU A 524 14.52 -1.80 17.01
C LEU A 524 13.30 -2.71 16.83
N VAL A 525 12.99 -3.05 15.58
CA VAL A 525 11.80 -3.85 15.26
C VAL A 525 12.22 -5.27 14.90
N PRO A 526 11.74 -6.30 15.62
CA PRO A 526 11.99 -7.69 15.25
C PRO A 526 11.56 -7.96 13.80
N THR A 527 12.44 -8.61 13.04
CA THR A 527 12.18 -8.96 11.64
C THR A 527 12.50 -10.42 11.36
N THR A 528 11.75 -11.03 10.44
CA THR A 528 12.05 -12.37 9.91
C THR A 528 13.10 -12.33 8.79
N LYS A 529 13.51 -11.15 8.34
CA LYS A 529 14.54 -10.98 7.30
C LYS A 529 15.93 -11.21 7.89
N ARG A 530 16.50 -12.38 7.60
CA ARG A 530 17.88 -12.70 7.98
C ARG A 530 18.92 -11.99 7.09
N PRO A 531 20.13 -11.72 7.61
CA PRO A 531 21.24 -11.24 6.81
C PRO A 531 21.62 -12.26 5.74
N GLN A 532 21.48 -11.88 4.49
CA GLN A 532 21.96 -12.65 3.35
C GLN A 532 23.06 -11.84 2.68
N PHE A 533 24.29 -12.19 3.03
CA PHE A 533 25.50 -11.64 2.42
C PHE A 533 26.00 -12.58 1.33
N ASP A 534 26.56 -12.01 0.27
CA ASP A 534 27.23 -12.79 -0.77
C ASP A 534 28.49 -13.47 -0.20
N HIS A 535 28.94 -14.57 -0.79
CA HIS A 535 30.08 -15.35 -0.28
C HIS A 535 31.39 -14.55 -0.23
N SER A 536 31.54 -13.55 -1.10
CA SER A 536 32.69 -12.65 -1.13
C SER A 536 32.63 -11.52 -0.09
N ASN A 537 31.52 -11.40 0.64
CA ASN A 537 31.35 -10.37 1.64
C ASN A 537 31.99 -10.81 2.97
N PRO A 538 32.85 -10.00 3.62
CA PRO A 538 33.46 -10.37 4.90
C PRO A 538 32.43 -10.72 5.99
N LEU A 539 31.23 -10.11 5.95
CA LEU A 539 30.16 -10.39 6.90
C LEU A 539 29.52 -11.78 6.73
N ALA A 540 29.76 -12.46 5.59
CA ALA A 540 29.25 -13.82 5.41
C ALA A 540 29.83 -14.81 6.43
N GLY A 541 31.11 -14.63 6.81
CA GLY A 541 31.77 -15.44 7.85
C GLY A 541 31.35 -15.09 9.28
N GLN A 542 30.75 -13.90 9.49
CA GLN A 542 30.33 -13.40 10.80
C GLN A 542 28.82 -13.55 11.04
N ARG A 543 28.11 -14.23 10.13
CA ARG A 543 26.66 -14.33 10.14
C ARG A 543 26.09 -14.85 11.46
N GLU A 544 26.69 -15.89 12.03
CA GLU A 544 26.23 -16.48 13.29
C GLU A 544 26.34 -15.47 14.45
N TYR A 545 27.47 -14.76 14.53
CA TYR A 545 27.66 -13.69 15.51
C TYR A 545 26.62 -12.57 15.35
N SER A 546 26.42 -12.06 14.13
CA SER A 546 25.39 -11.04 13.88
C SER A 546 23.98 -11.52 14.25
N GLU A 547 23.63 -12.78 13.95
CA GLU A 547 22.33 -13.37 14.32
C GLU A 547 22.18 -13.44 15.85
N VAL A 548 23.22 -13.78 16.60
CA VAL A 548 23.20 -13.82 18.07
C VAL A 548 23.06 -12.42 18.68
N VAL A 549 23.83 -11.44 18.21
CA VAL A 549 23.77 -10.04 18.69
C VAL A 549 22.37 -9.47 18.47
N LEU A 550 21.79 -9.69 17.29
CA LEU A 550 20.43 -9.27 16.97
C LEU A 550 19.38 -10.00 17.83
N ALA A 551 19.52 -11.31 18.03
CA ALA A 551 18.60 -12.10 18.84
C ALA A 551 18.59 -11.63 20.30
N ARG A 552 19.76 -11.34 20.88
CA ARG A 552 19.89 -10.76 22.23
C ARG A 552 19.17 -9.41 22.30
N ALA A 553 19.45 -8.51 21.37
CA ALA A 553 18.83 -7.19 21.36
C ALA A 553 17.30 -7.26 21.19
N TYR A 554 16.79 -8.20 20.38
CA TYR A 554 15.35 -8.43 20.26
C TYR A 554 14.72 -9.06 21.51
N ALA A 555 15.47 -9.84 22.29
CA ALA A 555 15.02 -10.36 23.57
C ALA A 555 14.95 -9.26 24.63
N ASP A 556 15.94 -8.35 24.64
CA ASP A 556 16.02 -7.23 25.58
C ASP A 556 14.96 -6.15 25.30
N GLU A 557 14.66 -5.84 24.04
CA GLU A 557 13.51 -5.01 23.65
C GLU A 557 12.16 -5.74 23.82
N GLY A 558 12.22 -7.04 24.12
CA GLY A 558 11.09 -7.95 24.24
C GLY A 558 10.43 -7.97 25.62
N GLU A 559 10.67 -6.98 26.48
CA GLU A 559 9.92 -6.86 27.75
C GLU A 559 8.40 -6.72 27.51
N ASP A 560 7.98 -6.29 26.30
CA ASP A 560 6.58 -6.22 25.88
C ASP A 560 6.05 -7.47 25.13
N ASP A 561 6.92 -8.39 24.68
CA ASP A 561 6.52 -9.59 23.93
C ASP A 561 7.36 -10.86 24.24
N PRO A 562 7.41 -11.30 25.50
CA PRO A 562 8.20 -12.46 25.91
C PRO A 562 7.70 -13.76 25.28
N LEU A 563 8.64 -14.68 25.07
CA LEU A 563 8.31 -16.07 24.74
C LEU A 563 7.64 -16.74 25.94
N CYS A 564 6.37 -17.06 25.78
CA CYS A 564 5.54 -17.73 26.76
C CYS A 564 5.66 -19.26 26.60
N GLY A 565 6.16 -19.92 27.65
CA GLY A 565 6.02 -21.36 27.79
C GLY A 565 4.56 -21.77 28.03
N THR A 566 4.28 -23.07 28.00
CA THR A 566 2.91 -23.62 28.15
C THR A 566 2.14 -23.04 29.34
N GLU A 567 2.80 -22.86 30.50
CA GLU A 567 2.15 -22.35 31.71
C GLU A 567 1.70 -20.90 31.56
N ARG A 568 2.55 -20.04 31.00
CA ARG A 568 2.20 -18.63 30.77
C ARG A 568 1.13 -18.47 29.68
N VAL A 569 1.17 -19.30 28.63
CA VAL A 569 0.10 -19.36 27.62
C VAL A 569 -1.23 -19.75 28.26
N ALA A 570 -1.22 -20.72 29.18
CA ALA A 570 -2.41 -21.17 29.89
C ALA A 570 -3.00 -20.06 30.76
N GLU A 571 -2.15 -19.34 31.50
CA GLU A 571 -2.54 -18.19 32.31
C GLU A 571 -3.14 -17.06 31.47
N GLU A 572 -2.46 -16.64 30.41
CA GLU A 572 -2.89 -15.51 29.58
C GLU A 572 -4.20 -15.78 28.81
N LEU A 573 -4.47 -17.03 28.44
CA LEU A 573 -5.70 -17.44 27.74
C LEU A 573 -6.81 -17.92 28.68
N ASP A 574 -6.58 -17.95 29.99
CA ASP A 574 -7.48 -18.54 30.99
C ASP A 574 -7.89 -20.00 30.64
N LEU A 575 -6.87 -20.82 30.33
CA LEU A 575 -6.97 -22.22 29.92
C LEU A 575 -6.27 -23.15 30.91
N ALA A 576 -6.63 -24.44 30.91
CA ALA A 576 -5.83 -25.46 31.57
C ALA A 576 -4.48 -25.67 30.82
N PRO A 577 -3.34 -25.91 31.51
CA PRO A 577 -2.04 -26.13 30.86
C PRO A 577 -2.03 -27.27 29.84
N THR A 578 -2.82 -28.31 30.06
CA THR A 578 -2.98 -29.44 29.11
C THR A 578 -3.62 -29.00 27.80
N THR A 579 -4.63 -28.12 27.86
CA THR A 579 -5.30 -27.54 26.69
C THR A 579 -4.38 -26.56 25.96
N ALA A 580 -3.67 -25.70 26.69
CA ALA A 580 -2.68 -24.79 26.11
C ALA A 580 -1.59 -25.56 25.34
N ARG A 581 -1.03 -26.62 25.94
CA ARG A 581 -0.05 -27.49 25.28
C ARG A 581 -0.60 -28.13 24.01
N ARG A 582 -1.86 -28.59 24.05
CA ARG A 582 -2.54 -29.17 22.89
C ARG A 582 -2.70 -28.13 21.77
N TRP A 583 -3.16 -26.93 22.09
CA TRP A 583 -3.33 -25.84 21.11
C TRP A 583 -2.02 -25.38 20.50
N MET A 584 -0.96 -25.30 21.30
CA MET A 584 0.40 -25.02 20.83
C MET A 584 0.90 -26.10 19.86
N ARG A 585 0.60 -27.38 20.13
CA ARG A 585 0.95 -28.52 19.26
C ARG A 585 0.12 -28.56 17.97
N GLU A 586 -1.16 -28.21 18.04
CA GLU A 586 -2.10 -28.21 16.91
C GLU A 586 -1.97 -26.94 16.05
N GLY A 587 -1.11 -25.99 16.42
CA GLY A 587 -0.90 -24.73 15.69
C GLY A 587 -2.01 -23.69 15.86
N ARG A 588 -2.94 -23.91 16.80
CA ARG A 588 -3.99 -22.94 17.15
C ARG A 588 -3.43 -21.69 17.83
N VAL A 589 -2.34 -21.85 18.57
CA VAL A 589 -1.47 -20.76 19.00
C VAL A 589 -0.18 -20.90 18.20
N PRO A 590 0.22 -19.89 17.39
CA PRO A 590 1.48 -19.94 16.67
C PRO A 590 2.66 -20.13 17.62
N THR A 591 3.52 -21.12 17.35
CA THR A 591 4.65 -21.46 18.20
C THR A 591 5.98 -21.48 17.45
N VAL A 592 7.06 -21.29 18.21
CA VAL A 592 8.45 -21.50 17.81
C VAL A 592 8.99 -22.66 18.65
N GLU A 593 9.77 -23.54 18.02
CA GLU A 593 10.47 -24.63 18.70
C GLU A 593 11.88 -24.16 19.07
N GLU A 594 12.21 -24.19 20.35
CA GLU A 594 13.51 -23.79 20.90
C GLU A 594 14.09 -24.95 21.73
N PRO A 595 15.43 -25.10 21.78
CA PRO A 595 16.06 -26.04 22.70
C PRO A 595 15.82 -25.58 24.15
N GLY A 596 15.08 -26.40 24.90
CA GLY A 596 14.80 -26.17 26.32
C GLY A 596 16.03 -26.36 27.19
N ARG A 597 15.88 -26.06 28.49
CA ARG A 597 16.97 -26.02 29.50
C ARG A 597 17.74 -27.34 29.68
N PHE A 598 17.21 -28.45 29.16
CA PHE A 598 17.80 -29.80 29.24
C PHE A 598 18.03 -30.43 27.85
N GLY A 599 18.09 -29.64 26.79
CA GLY A 599 18.33 -30.13 25.42
C GLY A 599 17.13 -30.80 24.75
N GLN A 600 15.96 -30.79 25.39
CA GLN A 600 14.70 -31.21 24.77
C GLN A 600 14.08 -30.04 24.02
N THR A 601 13.55 -30.27 22.82
CA THR A 601 12.82 -29.25 22.06
C THR A 601 11.52 -28.89 22.78
N GLU A 602 11.40 -27.64 23.23
CA GLU A 602 10.20 -27.09 23.85
C GLU A 602 9.51 -26.11 22.89
N ARG A 603 8.18 -26.01 22.98
CA ARG A 603 7.39 -25.07 22.19
C ARG A 603 7.10 -23.82 23.01
N PHE A 604 7.38 -22.67 22.42
CA PHE A 604 7.09 -21.36 22.98
C PHE A 604 6.17 -20.58 22.06
N ALA A 605 5.29 -19.74 22.60
CA ALA A 605 4.47 -18.81 21.84
C ALA A 605 4.85 -17.37 22.19
N ARG A 606 4.83 -16.43 21.26
CA ARG A 606 5.03 -15.01 21.58
C ARG A 606 3.81 -14.48 22.34
N LEU A 607 4.01 -13.66 23.37
CA LEU A 607 2.92 -13.07 24.16
C LEU A 607 1.93 -12.27 23.30
N SER A 608 2.38 -11.61 22.25
CA SER A 608 1.55 -10.87 21.27
C SER A 608 0.63 -11.80 20.50
N GLU A 609 1.12 -12.97 20.08
CA GLU A 609 0.33 -14.01 19.43
C GLU A 609 -0.68 -14.62 20.41
N VAL A 610 -0.28 -14.85 21.66
CA VAL A 610 -1.18 -15.30 22.73
C VAL A 610 -2.27 -14.25 22.99
N ARG A 611 -1.93 -12.96 23.09
CA ARG A 611 -2.88 -11.85 23.25
C ARG A 611 -3.81 -11.70 22.06
N ARG A 612 -3.33 -11.92 20.83
CA ARG A 612 -4.14 -11.94 19.62
C ARG A 612 -5.18 -13.06 19.65
N VAL A 613 -4.77 -14.27 20.05
CA VAL A 613 -5.69 -15.40 20.25
C VAL A 613 -6.68 -15.09 21.38
N ARG A 614 -6.24 -14.46 22.47
CA ARG A 614 -7.12 -13.99 23.55
C ARG A 614 -8.18 -13.02 23.05
N GLU A 615 -7.78 -12.04 22.23
CA GLU A 615 -8.71 -11.06 21.67
C GLU A 615 -9.71 -11.70 20.70
N GLN A 616 -9.26 -12.68 19.90
CA GLN A 616 -10.15 -13.51 19.09
C GLN A 616 -11.14 -14.29 19.95
N LEU A 617 -10.72 -14.89 21.05
CA LEU A 617 -11.60 -15.60 21.99
C LEU A 617 -12.59 -14.65 22.70
N HIS A 618 -12.21 -13.41 22.98
CA HIS A 618 -13.11 -12.41 23.56
C HIS A 618 -14.16 -11.90 22.56
N ARG A 619 -13.80 -11.85 21.27
CA ARG A 619 -14.75 -11.50 20.19
C ARG A 619 -15.58 -12.69 19.74
N ALA A 620 -15.12 -13.91 20.04
CA ALA A 620 -15.82 -15.12 19.68
C ALA A 620 -17.09 -15.26 20.49
N ARG A 621 -18.13 -15.70 19.79
CA ARG A 621 -19.47 -15.84 20.34
C ARG A 621 -19.47 -16.93 21.42
N THR A 622 -20.15 -16.70 22.54
CA THR A 622 -20.26 -17.71 23.59
C THR A 622 -21.54 -18.53 23.47
N LEU A 623 -21.56 -19.71 24.09
CA LEU A 623 -22.74 -20.55 24.17
C LEU A 623 -23.90 -19.86 24.91
N ASN A 624 -23.60 -18.93 25.84
CA ASN A 624 -24.60 -18.09 26.48
C ASN A 624 -25.22 -17.11 25.49
N ASP A 625 -24.41 -16.43 24.68
CA ASP A 625 -24.91 -15.47 23.68
C ASP A 625 -25.82 -16.15 22.66
N LEU A 626 -25.47 -17.37 22.23
CA LEU A 626 -26.32 -18.18 21.37
C LEU A 626 -27.60 -18.63 22.09
N ALA A 627 -27.51 -19.01 23.38
CA ALA A 627 -28.66 -19.42 24.19
C ALA A 627 -29.69 -18.28 24.30
N ASP A 628 -29.21 -17.07 24.60
CA ASP A 628 -30.04 -15.88 24.71
C ASP A 628 -30.71 -15.53 23.37
N GLU A 629 -29.97 -15.60 22.25
CA GLU A 629 -30.54 -15.33 20.93
C GLU A 629 -31.64 -16.33 20.54
N VAL A 630 -31.38 -17.63 20.71
CA VAL A 630 -32.32 -18.68 20.28
C VAL A 630 -33.43 -18.96 21.31
N GLY A 631 -33.47 -18.19 22.41
CA GLY A 631 -34.47 -18.31 23.46
C GLY A 631 -34.40 -19.65 24.21
N ARG A 632 -33.19 -20.18 24.42
CA ARG A 632 -32.94 -21.44 25.13
C ARG A 632 -32.08 -21.20 26.36
N THR A 633 -32.09 -22.15 27.29
CA THR A 633 -31.17 -22.06 28.43
C THR A 633 -29.78 -22.56 28.04
N TYR A 634 -28.75 -21.99 28.65
CA TYR A 634 -27.36 -22.46 28.51
C TYR A 634 -27.25 -23.98 28.70
N HIS A 635 -27.94 -24.54 29.70
CA HIS A 635 -27.88 -25.96 30.00
C HIS A 635 -28.44 -26.84 28.87
N GLN A 636 -29.49 -26.37 28.18
CA GLN A 636 -30.06 -27.09 27.03
C GLN A 636 -29.08 -27.12 25.84
N LEU A 637 -28.47 -25.97 25.51
CA LEU A 637 -27.46 -25.93 24.46
C LEU A 637 -26.19 -26.71 24.84
N TYR A 638 -25.79 -26.68 26.11
CA TYR A 638 -24.65 -27.45 26.60
C TYR A 638 -24.86 -28.96 26.47
N GLN A 639 -26.01 -29.47 26.90
CA GLN A 639 -26.36 -30.89 26.71
C GLN A 639 -26.42 -31.27 25.23
N MET A 640 -26.93 -30.37 24.38
CA MET A 640 -26.96 -30.56 22.94
C MET A 640 -25.55 -30.67 22.35
N ALA A 641 -24.65 -29.75 22.71
CA ALA A 641 -23.25 -29.77 22.29
C ALA A 641 -22.52 -31.05 22.73
N GLN A 642 -22.74 -31.51 23.98
CA GLN A 642 -22.18 -32.76 24.49
C GLN A 642 -22.66 -33.98 23.70
N ARG A 643 -23.97 -34.05 23.39
CA ARG A 643 -24.54 -35.14 22.59
C ARG A 643 -23.98 -35.15 21.16
N LEU A 644 -23.78 -33.98 20.58
CA LEU A 644 -23.17 -33.81 19.26
C LEU A 644 -21.64 -33.96 19.27
N LYS A 645 -21.04 -34.18 20.45
CA LYS A 645 -19.59 -34.31 20.66
C LYS A 645 -18.80 -33.11 20.12
N LEU A 646 -19.36 -31.91 20.25
CA LEU A 646 -18.67 -30.67 19.90
C LEU A 646 -17.60 -30.36 20.95
N ASP A 647 -16.34 -30.22 20.51
CA ASP A 647 -15.24 -29.82 21.39
C ASP A 647 -15.23 -28.29 21.54
N LEU A 648 -16.08 -27.79 22.43
CA LEU A 648 -16.21 -26.37 22.68
C LEU A 648 -15.09 -25.88 23.61
N PRO A 649 -14.19 -25.00 23.14
CA PRO A 649 -13.15 -24.45 23.97
C PRO A 649 -13.74 -23.59 25.11
N ARG A 650 -13.10 -23.63 26.28
CA ARG A 650 -13.42 -22.72 27.39
C ARG A 650 -12.55 -21.48 27.31
N SER A 651 -13.13 -20.32 27.62
CA SER A 651 -12.41 -19.09 27.92
C SER A 651 -12.94 -18.64 29.30
N GLY A 652 -12.14 -18.90 30.33
CA GLY A 652 -12.57 -18.85 31.73
C GLY A 652 -13.78 -19.73 32.02
N GLN A 653 -14.87 -19.12 32.51
CA GLN A 653 -16.12 -19.84 32.82
C GLN A 653 -17.06 -20.01 31.63
N ARG A 654 -16.72 -19.48 30.44
CA ARG A 654 -17.61 -19.47 29.27
C ARG A 654 -17.16 -20.48 28.24
N LEU A 655 -18.12 -21.14 27.58
CA LEU A 655 -17.86 -21.97 26.40
C LEU A 655 -17.94 -21.09 25.16
N VAL A 656 -16.89 -21.11 24.36
CA VAL A 656 -16.76 -20.32 23.13
C VAL A 656 -17.17 -21.20 21.94
N LEU A 657 -17.92 -20.61 21.01
CA LEU A 657 -18.36 -21.23 19.77
C LEU A 657 -17.47 -20.74 18.63
N ASP A 658 -16.89 -21.67 17.88
CA ASP A 658 -16.43 -21.36 16.53
C ASP A 658 -17.62 -21.35 15.55
N GLU A 659 -17.41 -20.80 14.35
CA GLU A 659 -18.46 -20.66 13.34
C GLU A 659 -19.05 -22.02 12.94
N GLU A 660 -18.24 -23.07 12.91
CA GLU A 660 -18.66 -24.43 12.56
C GLU A 660 -19.57 -25.02 13.64
N SER A 661 -19.16 -24.95 14.91
CA SER A 661 -19.94 -25.46 16.04
C SER A 661 -21.25 -24.69 16.21
N GLU A 662 -21.24 -23.38 16.01
CA GLU A 662 -22.47 -22.56 16.01
C GLU A 662 -23.42 -23.02 14.90
N ALA A 663 -22.92 -23.18 13.67
CA ALA A 663 -23.74 -23.63 12.54
C ALA A 663 -24.34 -25.02 12.78
N ILE A 664 -23.59 -25.95 13.38
CA ILE A 664 -24.07 -27.28 13.75
C ILE A 664 -25.18 -27.20 14.81
N LEU A 665 -25.01 -26.39 15.85
CA LEU A 665 -26.02 -26.21 16.90
C LEU A 665 -27.30 -25.59 16.35
N ARG A 666 -27.20 -24.57 15.50
CA ARG A 666 -28.37 -23.95 14.84
C ARG A 666 -29.12 -24.95 13.98
N ARG A 667 -28.41 -25.72 13.15
CA ARG A 667 -29.02 -26.76 12.30
C ARG A 667 -29.77 -27.80 13.14
N GLU A 668 -29.21 -28.19 14.29
CA GLU A 668 -29.89 -29.14 15.18
C GLU A 668 -31.12 -28.52 15.86
N LEU A 669 -31.06 -27.25 16.26
CA LEU A 669 -32.24 -26.53 16.78
C LEU A 669 -33.36 -26.46 15.75
N ASP A 670 -33.03 -26.12 14.50
CA ASP A 670 -33.99 -26.06 13.40
C ASP A 670 -34.60 -27.44 13.12
N ARG A 671 -33.77 -28.49 13.12
CA ARG A 671 -34.23 -29.89 12.96
C ARG A 671 -35.22 -30.27 14.07
N VAL A 672 -34.90 -29.97 15.32
CA VAL A 672 -35.79 -30.25 16.47
C VAL A 672 -37.07 -29.42 16.39
N ALA A 673 -36.99 -28.15 16.01
CA ALA A 673 -38.16 -27.30 15.84
C ALA A 673 -39.10 -27.79 14.72
N GLU A 674 -38.55 -28.25 13.59
CA GLU A 674 -39.31 -28.90 12.52
C GLU A 674 -39.97 -30.19 13.01
N LEU A 675 -39.25 -31.04 13.75
CA LEU A 675 -39.82 -32.25 14.36
C LEU A 675 -41.03 -31.93 15.25
N HIS A 676 -40.93 -30.93 16.13
CA HIS A 676 -42.05 -30.53 17.00
C HIS A 676 -43.23 -29.87 16.26
N ARG A 677 -42.98 -29.30 15.07
CA ARG A 677 -44.05 -28.78 14.20
C ARG A 677 -44.82 -29.92 13.52
N ARG A 678 -44.14 -30.92 12.96
CA ARG A 678 -44.80 -32.04 12.25
C ARG A 678 -45.26 -33.18 13.15
N ALA A 679 -44.63 -33.35 14.30
CA ALA A 679 -44.90 -34.41 15.25
C ALA A 679 -44.98 -33.88 16.69
N MET A 680 -45.56 -34.68 17.58
CA MET A 680 -45.66 -34.39 19.01
C MET A 680 -45.17 -35.59 19.81
N SER A 681 -44.69 -35.36 21.03
CA SER A 681 -44.30 -36.46 21.91
C SER A 681 -45.50 -37.38 22.21
N ALA A 682 -45.26 -38.66 22.50
CA ALA A 682 -46.33 -39.58 22.88
C ALA A 682 -47.15 -39.09 24.09
N GLU A 683 -46.55 -38.32 25.00
CA GLU A 683 -47.21 -37.70 26.15
C GLU A 683 -48.10 -36.51 25.75
N GLN A 684 -47.72 -35.73 24.74
CA GLN A 684 -48.60 -34.72 24.15
C GLN A 684 -49.77 -35.37 23.40
N ALA A 685 -49.50 -36.41 22.60
CA ALA A 685 -50.54 -37.18 21.94
C ALA A 685 -51.52 -37.80 22.94
N ARG A 686 -51.02 -38.26 24.10
CA ARG A 686 -51.85 -38.74 25.21
C ARG A 686 -52.86 -37.69 25.68
N ARG A 687 -52.39 -36.45 25.89
CA ARG A 687 -53.24 -35.33 26.32
C ARG A 687 -54.24 -34.95 25.23
N GLU A 688 -53.79 -34.88 23.98
CA GLU A 688 -54.62 -34.48 22.84
C GLU A 688 -55.70 -35.52 22.52
N LEU A 689 -55.39 -36.81 22.67
CA LEU A 689 -56.34 -37.92 22.49
C LEU A 689 -57.18 -38.21 23.75
N GLY A 690 -56.93 -37.55 24.87
CA GLY A 690 -57.66 -37.76 26.12
C GLY A 690 -57.57 -39.19 26.68
N CYS A 691 -56.47 -39.92 26.45
CA CYS A 691 -56.33 -41.33 26.84
C CYS A 691 -55.11 -41.58 27.75
N VAL A 692 -54.84 -42.84 28.09
CA VAL A 692 -53.63 -43.24 28.83
C VAL A 692 -52.47 -43.54 27.87
N LEU A 693 -51.24 -43.37 28.31
CA LEU A 693 -50.04 -43.51 27.46
C LEU A 693 -49.92 -44.91 26.83
N SER A 694 -50.32 -45.96 27.56
CA SER A 694 -50.37 -47.34 27.05
C SER A 694 -51.32 -47.50 25.85
N THR A 695 -52.42 -46.74 25.83
CA THR A 695 -53.35 -46.71 24.69
C THR A 695 -52.72 -46.06 23.48
N VAL A 696 -51.96 -44.98 23.66
CA VAL A 696 -51.22 -44.33 22.56
C VAL A 696 -50.24 -45.32 21.92
N TYR A 697 -49.45 -46.04 22.71
CA TYR A 697 -48.53 -47.06 22.18
C TYR A 697 -49.25 -48.25 21.55
N LEU A 698 -50.41 -48.66 22.08
CA LEU A 698 -51.22 -49.70 21.47
C LEU A 698 -51.74 -49.27 20.09
N ARG A 699 -52.18 -48.01 19.94
CA ARG A 699 -52.64 -47.44 18.67
C ARG A 699 -51.50 -47.33 17.65
N VAL A 700 -50.31 -46.94 18.09
CA VAL A 700 -49.09 -47.02 17.26
C VAL A 700 -48.84 -48.45 16.78
N ARG A 701 -48.91 -49.44 17.68
CA ARG A 701 -48.67 -50.85 17.35
C ARG A 701 -49.70 -51.42 16.37
N ARG A 702 -50.91 -50.87 16.35
CA ARG A 702 -51.99 -51.22 15.42
C ARG A 702 -51.91 -50.47 14.08
N GLY A 703 -50.96 -49.54 13.93
CA GLY A 703 -50.85 -48.70 12.74
C GLY A 703 -51.88 -47.58 12.66
N GLU A 704 -52.60 -47.30 13.75
CA GLU A 704 -53.60 -46.23 13.82
C GLU A 704 -52.96 -44.85 14.02
N LEU A 705 -51.77 -44.82 14.64
CA LEU A 705 -50.93 -43.64 14.79
C LEU A 705 -49.57 -43.91 14.16
N VAL A 706 -49.00 -42.91 13.50
CA VAL A 706 -47.72 -43.03 12.80
C VAL A 706 -46.63 -42.40 13.65
N VAL A 707 -45.60 -43.18 13.96
CA VAL A 707 -44.40 -42.70 14.65
C VAL A 707 -43.51 -41.99 13.64
N ASP A 708 -43.05 -40.79 13.98
CA ASP A 708 -42.04 -40.10 13.18
C ASP A 708 -40.70 -40.84 13.33
N PRO A 709 -39.96 -41.09 12.23
CA PRO A 709 -38.67 -41.78 12.32
C PRO A 709 -37.62 -40.99 13.12
N GLU A 710 -37.77 -39.68 13.25
CA GLU A 710 -36.86 -38.84 14.01
C GLU A 710 -37.26 -38.71 15.50
N THR A 711 -36.26 -38.44 16.32
CA THR A 711 -36.42 -38.16 17.75
C THR A 711 -35.66 -36.88 18.15
N ASP A 712 -36.06 -36.28 19.27
CA ASP A 712 -35.36 -35.15 19.87
C ASP A 712 -34.24 -35.60 20.83
N SER A 713 -33.69 -34.68 21.61
CA SER A 713 -32.66 -34.97 22.61
C SER A 713 -33.13 -35.86 23.77
N SER A 714 -34.43 -36.02 23.99
CA SER A 714 -34.98 -36.89 25.04
C SER A 714 -35.01 -38.37 24.63
N GLY A 715 -34.88 -38.68 23.33
CA GLY A 715 -35.08 -40.01 22.79
C GLY A 715 -36.54 -40.50 22.86
N ALA A 716 -37.48 -39.61 23.19
CA ALA A 716 -38.90 -39.93 23.22
C ALA A 716 -39.40 -40.28 21.82
N LYS A 717 -40.39 -41.17 21.73
CA LYS A 717 -41.08 -41.46 20.48
C LYS A 717 -42.02 -40.32 20.14
N PHE A 718 -41.87 -39.79 18.92
CA PHE A 718 -42.73 -38.76 18.36
C PHE A 718 -43.80 -39.38 17.48
N ILE A 719 -45.02 -38.84 17.56
CA ILE A 719 -46.18 -39.27 16.79
C ILE A 719 -46.55 -38.11 15.88
N THR A 720 -46.72 -38.39 14.58
CA THR A 720 -47.02 -37.34 13.61
C THR A 720 -48.36 -36.68 13.93
N ARG A 721 -48.40 -35.35 13.94
CA ARG A 721 -49.63 -34.60 14.23
C ARG A 721 -50.73 -34.93 13.23
N ALA A 722 -50.36 -35.16 11.97
CA ALA A 722 -51.27 -35.59 10.92
C ALA A 722 -51.99 -36.91 11.26
N SER A 723 -51.28 -37.90 11.84
CA SER A 723 -51.93 -39.17 12.23
C SER A 723 -52.85 -39.01 13.43
N VAL A 724 -52.50 -38.15 14.40
CA VAL A 724 -53.36 -37.82 15.55
C VAL A 724 -54.63 -37.10 15.08
N ALA A 725 -54.50 -36.10 14.20
CA ALA A 725 -55.62 -35.37 13.63
C ALA A 725 -56.55 -36.29 12.82
N ALA A 726 -56.00 -37.10 11.92
CA ALA A 726 -56.78 -38.06 11.14
C ALA A 726 -57.48 -39.11 12.03
N TYR A 727 -56.86 -39.51 13.15
CA TYR A 727 -57.49 -40.38 14.13
C TYR A 727 -58.68 -39.69 14.81
N LEU A 728 -58.48 -38.46 15.28
CA LEU A 728 -59.54 -37.67 15.89
C LEU A 728 -60.69 -37.41 14.93
N GLU A 729 -60.42 -37.08 13.66
CA GLU A 729 -61.44 -36.94 12.61
C GLU A 729 -62.23 -38.23 12.40
N ARG A 730 -61.56 -39.40 12.43
CA ARG A 730 -62.22 -40.70 12.29
C ARG A 730 -63.09 -41.07 13.49
N GLU A 731 -62.69 -40.72 14.71
CA GLU A 731 -63.54 -40.89 15.90
C GLU A 731 -64.64 -39.83 16.02
N SER A 732 -64.39 -38.63 15.50
CA SER A 732 -65.36 -37.52 15.48
C SER A 732 -66.38 -37.67 14.36
N ALA A 733 -66.07 -38.43 13.31
CA ALA A 733 -67.03 -38.83 12.30
C ALA A 733 -68.21 -39.48 13.04
N PRO A 734 -69.45 -39.00 12.86
CA PRO A 734 -70.60 -39.54 13.56
C PRO A 734 -70.72 -40.99 13.15
N THR A 735 -70.22 -41.88 14.01
CA THR A 735 -70.62 -43.28 14.01
C THR A 735 -72.12 -43.17 14.19
N ALA A 736 -72.90 -43.51 13.17
CA ALA A 736 -74.36 -43.48 13.24
C ALA A 736 -74.71 -44.11 14.58
N LYS A 737 -75.18 -43.30 15.54
CA LYS A 737 -75.52 -43.78 16.87
C LYS A 737 -76.60 -44.81 16.61
N ALA A 738 -76.22 -46.08 16.61
CA ALA A 738 -77.17 -47.15 16.55
C ALA A 738 -78.06 -46.91 17.76
N ASN A 739 -79.27 -46.42 17.52
CA ASN A 739 -80.27 -46.17 18.53
C ASN A 739 -80.38 -47.49 19.30
N SER A 740 -79.76 -47.54 20.47
CA SER A 740 -79.64 -48.77 21.23
C SER A 740 -79.81 -48.47 22.71
N VAL A 741 -80.46 -49.40 23.40
CA VAL A 741 -80.81 -49.31 24.81
C VAL A 741 -79.95 -50.32 25.58
N PRO A 742 -79.29 -49.91 26.68
CA PRO A 742 -78.62 -50.85 27.56
C PRO A 742 -79.59 -51.90 28.09
N LEU A 743 -79.15 -53.17 28.16
CA LEU A 743 -80.00 -54.28 28.60
C LEU A 743 -80.73 -54.04 29.95
N PRO A 744 -80.13 -53.42 31.00
CA PRO A 744 -80.86 -53.10 32.23
C PRO A 744 -81.97 -52.07 32.05
N GLU A 745 -81.81 -51.15 31.11
CA GLU A 745 -82.80 -50.12 30.81
C GLU A 745 -83.91 -50.68 29.92
N ALA A 746 -83.59 -51.60 29.01
CA ALA A 746 -84.58 -52.39 28.29
C ALA A 746 -85.41 -53.28 29.24
N VAL A 747 -84.80 -53.85 30.29
CA VAL A 747 -85.54 -54.54 31.38
C VAL A 747 -86.50 -53.60 32.08
N ARG A 748 -86.05 -52.39 32.41
CA ARG A 748 -86.89 -51.38 33.08
C ARG A 748 -88.05 -50.92 32.21
N LEU A 749 -87.80 -50.69 30.92
CA LEU A 749 -88.80 -50.15 29.98
C LEU A 749 -89.81 -51.20 29.52
N SER A 750 -89.38 -52.44 29.30
CA SER A 750 -90.28 -53.50 28.84
C SER A 750 -90.99 -54.23 29.99
N GLY A 751 -90.43 -54.20 31.21
CA GLY A 751 -90.92 -54.98 32.35
C GLY A 751 -90.50 -56.46 32.34
N TRP A 752 -89.79 -56.90 31.30
CA TRP A 752 -89.30 -58.28 31.16
C TRP A 752 -87.99 -58.49 31.93
N SER A 753 -87.78 -59.70 32.44
CA SER A 753 -86.53 -60.03 33.09
C SER A 753 -85.37 -60.05 32.08
N LYS A 754 -84.15 -59.80 32.57
CA LYS A 754 -82.93 -59.84 31.77
C LYS A 754 -82.78 -61.17 31.00
N THR A 755 -83.18 -62.28 31.61
CA THR A 755 -83.06 -63.62 31.01
C THR A 755 -84.02 -63.80 29.84
N GLU A 756 -85.22 -63.23 29.91
CA GLU A 756 -86.20 -63.31 28.82
C GLU A 756 -85.78 -62.45 27.63
N LEU A 757 -85.30 -61.23 27.88
CA LEU A 757 -84.76 -60.39 26.81
C LEU A 757 -83.56 -61.06 26.12
N LEU A 758 -82.67 -61.72 26.88
CA LEU A 758 -81.58 -62.49 26.29
C LEU A 758 -82.08 -63.69 25.47
N ARG A 759 -83.14 -64.38 25.90
CA ARG A 759 -83.75 -65.46 25.10
C ARG A 759 -84.31 -64.94 23.78
N LEU A 760 -85.01 -63.80 23.80
CA LEU A 760 -85.55 -63.16 22.59
C LEU A 760 -84.43 -62.71 21.65
N MET A 761 -83.31 -62.25 22.19
CA MET A 761 -82.11 -61.97 21.39
C MET A 761 -81.53 -63.23 20.74
N TYR A 762 -81.38 -64.32 21.50
CA TYR A 762 -80.86 -65.58 20.96
C TYR A 762 -81.80 -66.25 19.96
N ALA A 763 -83.11 -66.03 20.10
CA ALA A 763 -84.12 -66.47 19.15
C ALA A 763 -84.21 -65.58 17.89
N GLY A 764 -83.47 -64.46 17.85
CA GLY A 764 -83.44 -63.54 16.71
C GLY A 764 -84.61 -62.56 16.64
N HIS A 765 -85.47 -62.50 17.66
CA HIS A 765 -86.58 -61.54 17.74
C HIS A 765 -86.12 -60.13 18.15
N LEU A 766 -85.00 -60.04 18.85
CA LEU A 766 -84.39 -58.78 19.25
C LEU A 766 -82.97 -58.67 18.68
N GLU A 767 -82.69 -57.55 18.02
CA GLU A 767 -81.37 -57.29 17.44
C GLU A 767 -80.39 -56.75 18.49
N ALA A 768 -79.27 -57.45 18.64
CA ALA A 768 -78.19 -57.07 19.55
C ALA A 768 -77.22 -56.10 18.87
N VAL A 769 -77.08 -54.89 19.42
CA VAL A 769 -76.06 -53.92 19.00
C VAL A 769 -74.92 -53.94 20.00
N ARG A 770 -73.71 -54.17 19.51
CA ARG A 770 -72.51 -54.19 20.36
C ARG A 770 -71.92 -52.78 20.45
N VAL A 771 -72.13 -52.12 21.59
CA VAL A 771 -71.54 -50.79 21.86
C VAL A 771 -70.43 -50.96 22.89
N GLY A 772 -69.19 -50.99 22.40
CA GLY A 772 -68.00 -51.31 23.20
C GLY A 772 -68.01 -52.77 23.69
N ARG A 773 -67.77 -52.99 24.99
CA ARG A 773 -67.83 -54.33 25.62
C ARG A 773 -69.23 -54.72 26.11
N ARG A 774 -70.21 -53.83 25.98
CA ARG A 774 -71.57 -54.04 26.48
C ARG A 774 -72.49 -54.46 25.34
N LEU A 775 -73.33 -55.45 25.61
CA LEU A 775 -74.40 -55.87 24.71
C LEU A 775 -75.59 -54.93 24.96
N GLN A 776 -76.01 -54.21 23.92
CA GLN A 776 -77.20 -53.36 23.94
C GLN A 776 -78.23 -53.90 22.95
N LEU A 777 -79.48 -53.49 23.09
CA LEU A 777 -80.57 -53.83 22.18
C LEU A 777 -80.81 -52.68 21.21
N SER A 778 -81.03 -52.95 19.94
CA SER A 778 -81.51 -51.92 19.00
C SER A 778 -82.88 -51.40 19.48
N VAL A 779 -83.03 -50.07 19.59
CA VAL A 779 -84.30 -49.41 19.95
C VAL A 779 -85.36 -49.80 18.93
N ASP A 780 -85.04 -49.72 17.63
CA ASP A 780 -85.99 -50.02 16.56
C ASP A 780 -86.46 -51.49 16.61
N SER A 781 -85.57 -52.43 16.99
CA SER A 781 -85.95 -53.83 17.16
C SER A 781 -86.79 -54.05 18.42
N LEU A 782 -86.49 -53.33 19.51
CA LEU A 782 -87.23 -53.42 20.76
C LEU A 782 -88.62 -52.79 20.64
N GLU A 783 -88.73 -51.63 19.99
CA GLU A 783 -90.01 -50.95 19.70
C GLU A 783 -90.87 -51.77 18.76
N ARG A 784 -90.29 -52.32 17.68
CA ARG A 784 -91.01 -53.21 16.76
C ARG A 784 -91.59 -54.42 17.50
N TRP A 785 -90.76 -55.06 18.34
CA TRP A 785 -91.18 -56.23 19.11
C TRP A 785 -92.21 -55.89 20.20
N LEU A 786 -92.15 -54.70 20.81
CA LEU A 786 -93.15 -54.26 21.78
C LEU A 786 -94.50 -53.89 21.13
N ASN A 787 -94.48 -53.44 19.88
CA ASN A 787 -95.68 -53.04 19.13
C ASN A 787 -96.35 -54.21 18.39
N GLU A 788 -95.59 -55.25 18.03
CA GLU A 788 -96.13 -56.53 17.56
C GLU A 788 -96.67 -57.30 18.78
N ASP A 789 -97.99 -57.51 18.85
CA ASP A 789 -98.69 -58.06 20.02
C ASP A 789 -98.00 -59.36 20.54
N PRO A 790 -97.33 -59.33 21.71
CA PRO A 790 -96.50 -60.44 22.19
C PRO A 790 -97.30 -61.71 22.52
N SER A 791 -98.64 -61.61 22.48
CA SER A 791 -99.57 -62.69 22.79
C SER A 791 -99.58 -63.81 21.76
N GLU A 792 -99.11 -63.59 20.52
CA GLU A 792 -98.98 -64.66 19.51
C GLU A 792 -97.59 -65.34 19.51
N ALA A 793 -96.53 -64.69 19.98
CA ALA A 793 -95.15 -65.21 19.89
C ALA A 793 -94.69 -66.01 21.12
N THR A 794 -95.34 -65.83 22.28
CA THR A 794 -94.97 -66.52 23.53
C THR A 794 -96.19 -67.23 24.11
N GLY A 795 -96.49 -68.44 23.61
CA GLY A 795 -97.58 -69.26 24.09
C GLY A 795 -97.54 -69.48 25.61
N GLY A 796 -98.34 -68.73 26.36
CA GLY A 796 -98.67 -69.02 27.76
C GLY A 796 -98.48 -67.86 28.76
N LYS A 797 -99.62 -67.41 29.30
CA LYS A 797 -99.86 -66.60 30.52
C LYS A 797 -99.51 -65.10 30.44
N ALA A 798 -100.53 -64.33 30.04
CA ALA A 798 -100.63 -62.88 30.23
C ALA A 798 -100.42 -62.48 31.71
N ARG A 799 -99.42 -61.64 31.96
CA ARG A 799 -99.32 -60.78 33.16
C ARG A 799 -99.78 -59.39 32.75
N ALA A 800 -100.80 -58.87 33.44
CA ALA A 800 -101.33 -57.54 33.22
C ALA A 800 -100.24 -56.46 33.39
N ALA A 801 -100.15 -55.57 32.41
CA ALA A 801 -99.30 -54.38 32.46
C ALA A 801 -99.79 -53.39 33.53
N PRO A 802 -98.92 -52.80 34.36
CA PRO A 802 -99.19 -51.53 34.99
C PRO A 802 -98.90 -50.39 33.99
N ARG A 803 -99.79 -49.39 33.95
CA ARG A 803 -99.65 -48.15 33.17
C ARG A 803 -98.39 -47.36 33.52
#